data_AF-A0A3D2SV48-F1
#
_entry.id   AF-A0A3D2SV48-F1
#
_cell.length_a   1.000
_cell.length_b   1.000
_cell.length_c   1.000
_cell.angle_alpha   90.00
_cell.angle_beta   90.00
_cell.angle_gamma   90.00
#
_symmetry.space_group_name_H-M   'P 1'
#
loop_
_entity.id
_entity.type
_entity.pdbx_description
1 polymer ?
#
loop_
_entity_poly.entity_id
_entity_poly.type
_entity_poly.pdbx_seq_one_letter_code
_entity_poly.pdbx_strand_id
1 'polypeptide(L)'
;MTKNLFKTQNFLSLATILTIGLSAGAASARTYIGQTDWIVSGFGQGETSGEAFCAMAKGYSSDTILTFARNAGGDSSIAVESEGLSLNADDVYAVTLQAGRSYLSSFDVKPVSQRAFVLKLGGDEALFRALKENKRLKLTVASEEFELPLGSFDGGYGELETCLAKTKSTYTPSLASNATRKGDVPQFLPYDAEPVTTEELARPPQRQTKAQPIINEKEAMATTAPSKEMENDIVNRPRVSARENRLAGNVTGGSSLPEYDKSYQYKTQPYKPANVPAVESVAPLSLTPIQHTAPSAISGEVNAYGSELSRLREENIKLARLLEGERRKFENASLETVDSNVMRDLTERLEITQKENRILRSKIEADEGGREFLDMASMLAKMQTREKNLLVQIQEQKDLVERADAAMRNEKSLMQALETERAKAKAAETRLAQILGANGVTERGEVQAMYQEIEQLRQRERTLESQLAQVQTTRVANTDYTGRAGQAITDAASLNEMQRLRLENAELRKTITKLGHSGGATPTNLNEASKAYVATIEKLQSRIARLEADNAHLRQNGGVGAENAAAIAELHKLKKRYEQSELENERLGRLLTQARERGAQPQQLAAVSAPQTPVSKISKADKALTPAVTAPQMITSRVSKAANEQSKDKVLMSLQRASIPVTSSIDRLANVSRPGFAVYQWDSNDVYGTVEVTQASGAQVLDTLHNAYIEKTRRRCQGDFEAIPVSVMGTNMAAYDVACVNGPNGNAVASLYFIYDGSDFMTYAFETTIDDFSSAMSLRDRLAGVRG
;
A
#
# COMPACT_ATOMS: atom_id res chain seq x y z
N MET A 1 -21.78 -2.71 101.36
CA MET A 1 -21.77 -1.24 101.19
C MET A 1 -21.89 -0.96 99.70
N THR A 2 -23.12 -0.74 99.21
CA THR A 2 -23.67 0.56 98.72
C THR A 2 -22.97 1.08 97.47
N LYS A 3 -23.60 1.56 96.39
CA LYS A 3 -24.98 1.57 95.83
C LYS A 3 -24.87 2.41 94.53
N ASN A 4 -25.72 2.11 93.53
CA ASN A 4 -26.25 2.99 92.46
C ASN A 4 -25.35 3.38 91.25
N LEU A 5 -25.72 3.30 89.96
CA LEU A 5 -26.94 3.54 89.12
C LEU A 5 -26.95 4.89 88.36
N PHE A 6 -27.44 4.82 87.10
CA PHE A 6 -27.76 5.82 86.04
C PHE A 6 -26.72 5.89 84.88
N LYS A 7 -26.96 5.51 83.60
CA LYS A 7 -28.08 5.57 82.62
C LYS A 7 -28.25 6.93 81.92
N THR A 8 -27.75 7.04 80.66
CA THR A 8 -28.29 7.80 79.48
C THR A 8 -27.30 7.66 78.30
N GLN A 9 -27.66 6.99 77.20
CA GLN A 9 -28.32 7.47 75.95
C GLN A 9 -27.37 7.96 74.84
N ASN A 10 -27.39 7.17 73.75
CA ASN A 10 -27.23 7.48 72.32
C ASN A 10 -27.02 8.96 71.93
N PHE A 11 -25.88 9.23 71.29
CA PHE A 11 -25.82 10.16 70.15
C PHE A 11 -24.84 9.60 69.11
N LEU A 12 -25.39 8.85 68.16
CA LEU A 12 -24.75 8.50 66.90
C LEU A 12 -24.75 9.80 66.06
N SER A 13 -23.63 10.51 66.00
CA SER A 13 -23.49 11.69 65.15
C SER A 13 -23.07 11.25 63.75
N LEU A 14 -24.04 11.20 62.83
CA LEU A 14 -23.78 11.13 61.39
C LEU A 14 -23.09 12.43 60.96
N ALA A 15 -21.77 12.40 60.79
CA ALA A 15 -21.03 13.41 60.04
C ALA A 15 -20.97 12.94 58.58
N THR A 16 -21.95 13.34 57.78
CA THR A 16 -21.96 13.14 56.33
C THR A 16 -20.95 14.10 55.70
N ILE A 17 -19.71 13.66 55.56
CA ILE A 17 -18.70 14.36 54.76
C ILE A 17 -19.05 14.15 53.29
N LEU A 18 -19.44 15.23 52.62
CA LEU A 18 -19.65 15.27 51.17
C LEU A 18 -18.28 15.33 50.48
N THR A 19 -17.58 14.19 50.41
CA THR A 19 -16.42 14.00 49.52
C THR A 19 -16.92 13.97 48.09
N ILE A 20 -16.73 15.08 47.35
CA ILE A 20 -16.81 15.09 45.90
C ILE A 20 -15.54 14.39 45.38
N GLY A 21 -15.58 13.06 45.36
CA GLY A 21 -14.52 12.22 44.80
C GLY A 21 -14.59 12.23 43.28
N LEU A 22 -13.82 13.11 42.64
CA LEU A 22 -13.46 12.96 41.23
C LEU A 22 -12.48 11.78 41.10
N SER A 23 -13.02 10.56 41.17
CA SER A 23 -12.30 9.36 40.79
C SER A 23 -12.28 9.30 39.26
N ALA A 24 -11.25 9.89 38.66
CA ALA A 24 -10.88 9.57 37.28
C ALA A 24 -10.45 8.09 37.28
N GLY A 25 -11.38 7.19 37.00
CA GLY A 25 -11.10 5.77 36.87
C GLY A 25 -10.09 5.59 35.75
N ALA A 26 -8.84 5.27 36.10
CA ALA A 26 -7.87 4.84 35.12
C ALA A 26 -8.44 3.57 34.46
N ALA A 27 -8.83 3.69 33.19
CA ALA A 27 -9.27 2.55 32.41
C ALA A 27 -8.11 1.56 32.38
N SER A 28 -8.29 0.41 33.04
CA SER A 28 -7.27 -0.63 33.07
C SER A 28 -7.19 -1.25 31.68
N ALA A 29 -6.01 -1.21 31.06
CA ALA A 29 -5.78 -1.83 29.76
C ALA A 29 -6.16 -3.32 29.81
N ARG A 30 -6.91 -3.78 28.81
CA ARG A 30 -7.24 -5.20 28.68
C ARG A 30 -6.03 -5.92 28.11
N THR A 31 -5.44 -6.81 28.90
CA THR A 31 -4.36 -7.69 28.44
C THR A 31 -4.94 -8.94 27.80
N TYR A 32 -4.56 -9.20 26.55
CA TYR A 32 -5.00 -10.36 25.78
C TYR A 32 -4.02 -11.52 25.93
N ILE A 33 -4.52 -12.75 25.83
CA ILE A 33 -3.70 -13.97 25.90
C ILE A 33 -3.56 -14.55 24.49
N GLY A 34 -2.33 -14.70 23.99
CA GLY A 34 -2.08 -15.32 22.69
C GLY A 34 -2.53 -16.78 22.67
N GLN A 35 -3.35 -17.16 21.70
CA GLN A 35 -3.92 -18.50 21.55
C GLN A 35 -3.23 -19.33 20.46
N THR A 36 -2.66 -18.67 19.44
CA THR A 36 -1.95 -19.33 18.33
C THR A 36 -0.49 -18.92 18.29
N ASP A 37 0.33 -19.70 17.58
CA ASP A 37 1.63 -19.22 17.11
C ASP A 37 1.46 -18.23 15.95
N TRP A 38 2.57 -17.60 15.54
CA TRP A 38 2.59 -16.75 14.34
C TRP A 38 2.45 -17.63 13.10
N ILE A 39 1.54 -17.27 12.21
CA ILE A 39 1.32 -17.97 10.93
C ILE A 39 1.66 -16.99 9.80
N VAL A 40 2.57 -17.37 8.90
CA VAL A 40 2.98 -16.55 7.76
C VAL A 40 2.34 -17.06 6.47
N SER A 41 1.76 -16.15 5.70
CA SER A 41 1.15 -16.42 4.38
C SER A 41 1.67 -15.42 3.34
N GLY A 42 1.89 -15.88 2.11
CA GLY A 42 2.28 -15.04 0.98
C GLY A 42 1.12 -14.85 0.02
N PHE A 43 0.99 -13.64 -0.52
CA PHE A 43 -0.08 -13.24 -1.43
C PHE A 43 0.54 -12.73 -2.73
N GLY A 44 0.18 -13.35 -3.86
CA GLY A 44 0.70 -12.99 -5.17
C GLY A 44 0.05 -11.73 -5.76
N GLN A 45 0.68 -11.15 -6.81
CA GLN A 45 0.07 -10.07 -7.61
C GLN A 45 -1.21 -10.51 -8.35
N GLY A 46 -1.39 -11.82 -8.57
CA GLY A 46 -2.61 -12.35 -9.21
C GLY A 46 -3.78 -12.51 -8.24
N GLU A 47 -3.53 -12.48 -6.93
CA GLU A 47 -4.52 -12.72 -5.87
C GLU A 47 -4.93 -11.41 -5.19
N THR A 48 -4.22 -10.32 -5.46
CA THR A 48 -4.44 -9.03 -4.82
C THR A 48 -4.39 -7.95 -5.87
N SER A 49 -5.18 -6.90 -5.73
CA SER A 49 -5.16 -5.75 -6.65
C SER A 49 -3.87 -4.92 -6.57
N GLY A 50 -2.85 -5.38 -5.82
CA GLY A 50 -1.66 -4.64 -5.43
C GLY A 50 -0.37 -5.42 -5.65
N GLU A 51 0.72 -4.93 -5.05
CA GLU A 51 2.00 -5.64 -5.07
C GLU A 51 1.93 -6.91 -4.22
N ALA A 52 2.65 -7.95 -4.64
CA ALA A 52 2.78 -9.17 -3.86
C ALA A 52 3.33 -8.84 -2.46
N PHE A 53 2.69 -9.37 -1.43
CA PHE A 53 3.04 -9.13 -0.05
C PHE A 53 3.01 -10.42 0.75
N CYS A 54 3.65 -10.42 1.91
CA CYS A 54 3.52 -11.48 2.89
C CYS A 54 2.85 -10.90 4.13
N ALA A 55 2.07 -11.71 4.83
CA ALA A 55 1.49 -11.33 6.10
C ALA A 55 1.77 -12.40 7.15
N MET A 56 1.95 -11.97 8.39
CA MET A 56 2.01 -12.83 9.56
C MET A 56 0.89 -12.47 10.52
N ALA A 57 0.17 -13.48 11.01
CA ALA A 57 -0.98 -13.28 11.89
C ALA A 57 -0.84 -14.09 13.18
N LYS A 58 -1.41 -13.58 14.27
CA LYS A 58 -1.53 -14.28 15.56
C LYS A 58 -2.91 -14.04 16.16
N GLY A 59 -3.57 -15.11 16.58
CA GLY A 59 -4.83 -15.08 17.30
C GLY A 59 -4.64 -14.95 18.82
N TYR A 60 -5.56 -14.24 19.46
CA TYR A 60 -5.63 -13.97 20.89
C TYR A 60 -7.04 -14.28 21.40
N SER A 61 -7.19 -14.34 22.73
CA SER A 61 -8.46 -14.45 23.42
C SER A 61 -9.51 -13.43 22.93
N SER A 62 -10.80 -13.76 23.06
CA SER A 62 -11.91 -12.92 22.61
C SER A 62 -11.88 -12.63 21.12
N ASP A 63 -11.58 -13.68 20.32
CA ASP A 63 -11.58 -13.67 18.86
C ASP A 63 -10.86 -12.46 18.27
N THR A 64 -9.69 -12.15 18.85
CA THR A 64 -8.86 -11.01 18.48
C THR A 64 -7.69 -11.47 17.64
N ILE A 65 -7.49 -10.88 16.47
CA ILE A 65 -6.42 -11.23 15.53
C ILE A 65 -5.56 -10.00 15.27
N LEU A 66 -4.24 -10.16 15.41
CA LEU A 66 -3.25 -9.17 15.03
C LEU A 66 -2.49 -9.68 13.80
N THR A 67 -2.52 -8.89 12.73
CA THR A 67 -1.86 -9.21 11.47
C THR A 67 -0.87 -8.11 11.10
N PHE A 68 0.36 -8.50 10.79
CA PHE A 68 1.36 -7.62 10.17
C PHE A 68 1.52 -8.04 8.72
N ALA A 69 1.35 -7.12 7.78
CA ALA A 69 1.63 -7.38 6.37
C ALA A 69 2.78 -6.49 5.89
N ARG A 70 3.57 -7.00 4.96
CA ARG A 70 4.69 -6.29 4.37
C ARG A 70 4.85 -6.67 2.90
N ASN A 71 5.14 -5.72 2.03
CA ASN A 71 5.41 -5.98 0.60
C ASN A 71 6.91 -6.07 0.31
N ALA A 72 7.26 -6.45 -0.93
CA ALA A 72 8.67 -6.49 -1.35
C ALA A 72 9.36 -5.11 -1.37
N GLY A 73 8.58 -4.03 -1.48
CA GLY A 73 9.03 -2.64 -1.37
C GLY A 73 9.38 -2.20 0.06
N GLY A 74 9.01 -3.00 1.06
CA GLY A 74 9.25 -2.73 2.48
C GLY A 74 8.10 -2.01 3.17
N ASP A 75 7.05 -1.60 2.44
CA ASP A 75 5.86 -1.01 3.03
C ASP A 75 5.12 -2.04 3.88
N SER A 76 4.70 -1.59 5.06
CA SER A 76 4.08 -2.43 6.06
C SER A 76 2.72 -1.90 6.47
N SER A 77 1.86 -2.79 6.91
CA SER A 77 0.58 -2.47 7.53
C SER A 77 0.31 -3.38 8.73
N ILE A 78 -0.50 -2.88 9.66
CA ILE A 78 -1.04 -3.65 10.78
C ILE A 78 -2.55 -3.69 10.64
N ALA A 79 -3.14 -4.88 10.68
CA ALA A 79 -4.57 -5.05 10.84
C ALA A 79 -4.87 -5.61 12.23
N VAL A 80 -5.91 -5.07 12.86
CA VAL A 80 -6.43 -5.54 14.14
C VAL A 80 -7.90 -5.81 13.95
N GLU A 81 -8.32 -7.02 14.26
CA GLU A 81 -9.71 -7.43 14.30
C GLU A 81 -10.02 -7.94 15.72
N SER A 82 -11.09 -7.46 16.34
CA SER A 82 -11.47 -7.87 17.71
C SER A 82 -12.96 -7.71 17.93
N GLU A 83 -13.57 -8.65 18.67
CA GLU A 83 -14.96 -8.52 19.13
C GLU A 83 -15.18 -7.36 20.11
N GLY A 84 -14.13 -6.94 20.82
CA GLY A 84 -14.23 -5.84 21.77
C GLY A 84 -14.34 -4.47 21.10
N LEU A 85 -13.84 -4.34 19.87
CA LEU A 85 -13.87 -3.10 19.10
C LEU A 85 -15.30 -2.87 18.62
N SER A 86 -16.03 -1.95 19.25
CA SER A 86 -17.36 -1.50 18.80
C SER A 86 -17.23 -0.23 17.95
N LEU A 87 -16.61 -0.37 16.79
CA LEU A 87 -16.29 0.75 15.89
C LEU A 87 -17.45 1.03 14.93
N ASN A 88 -17.54 2.27 14.48
CA ASN A 88 -18.41 2.67 13.38
C ASN A 88 -17.56 2.84 12.12
N ALA A 89 -17.88 2.10 11.05
CA ALA A 89 -17.12 2.14 9.80
C ALA A 89 -17.19 3.50 9.10
N ASP A 90 -18.14 4.38 9.47
CA ASP A 90 -18.25 5.74 8.92
C ASP A 90 -17.41 6.79 9.66
N ASP A 91 -16.98 6.49 10.89
CA ASP A 91 -16.22 7.40 11.74
C ASP A 91 -14.69 7.23 11.55
N VAL A 92 -13.93 8.25 11.94
CA VAL A 92 -12.46 8.23 11.97
C VAL A 92 -12.00 8.17 13.41
N TYR A 93 -11.13 7.21 13.72
CA TYR A 93 -10.60 7.00 15.07
C TYR A 93 -9.12 7.30 15.11
N ALA A 94 -8.70 8.01 16.15
CA ALA A 94 -7.28 8.11 16.51
C ALA A 94 -6.84 6.78 17.16
N VAL A 95 -5.88 6.12 16.54
CA VAL A 95 -5.26 4.87 17.01
C VAL A 95 -3.83 5.14 17.39
N THR A 96 -3.49 4.93 18.66
CA THR A 96 -2.12 5.03 19.16
C THR A 96 -1.48 3.64 19.24
N LEU A 97 -0.32 3.48 18.62
CA LEU A 97 0.56 2.31 18.66
C LEU A 97 1.72 2.59 19.61
N GLN A 98 1.94 1.72 20.58
CA GLN A 98 3.07 1.79 21.49
C GLN A 98 3.77 0.43 21.58
N ALA A 99 5.06 0.40 21.28
CA ALA A 99 5.92 -0.78 21.46
C ALA A 99 6.99 -0.45 22.49
N GLY A 100 6.71 -0.79 23.74
CA GLY A 100 7.58 -0.44 24.88
C GLY A 100 7.70 1.06 25.14
N ARG A 101 8.90 1.50 25.51
CA ARG A 101 9.22 2.93 25.75
C ARG A 101 9.88 3.61 24.56
N SER A 102 10.38 2.84 23.59
CA SER A 102 11.17 3.33 22.47
C SER A 102 10.34 3.76 21.27
N TYR A 103 9.09 3.32 21.18
CA TYR A 103 8.22 3.63 20.05
C TYR A 103 6.80 4.01 20.50
N LEU A 104 6.34 5.16 20.01
CA LEU A 104 4.98 5.68 20.18
C LEU A 104 4.60 6.42 18.90
N SER A 105 3.50 6.02 18.27
CA SER A 105 2.96 6.69 17.08
C SER A 105 1.43 6.73 17.14
N SER A 106 0.82 7.71 16.47
CA SER A 106 -0.63 7.90 16.43
C SER A 106 -1.08 8.08 14.98
N PHE A 107 -2.19 7.45 14.62
CA PHE A 107 -2.73 7.40 13.27
C PHE A 107 -4.23 7.68 13.30
N ASP A 108 -4.73 8.44 12.33
CA ASP A 108 -6.17 8.56 12.11
C ASP A 108 -6.60 7.48 11.12
N VAL A 109 -7.51 6.60 11.53
CA VAL A 109 -7.96 5.46 10.73
C VAL A 109 -9.46 5.36 10.66
N LYS A 110 -9.95 5.13 9.44
CA LYS A 110 -11.32 4.72 9.17
C LYS A 110 -11.39 3.18 9.23
N PRO A 111 -12.20 2.59 10.12
CA PRO A 111 -12.33 1.14 10.25
C PRO A 111 -12.84 0.51 8.96
N VAL A 112 -12.43 -0.74 8.70
CA VAL A 112 -12.92 -1.52 7.56
C VAL A 112 -14.24 -2.21 7.90
N SER A 113 -14.47 -2.49 9.18
CA SER A 113 -15.72 -3.02 9.71
C SER A 113 -15.96 -2.49 11.11
N GLN A 114 -17.05 -2.92 11.75
CA GLN A 114 -17.31 -2.59 13.15
C GLN A 114 -16.26 -3.18 14.09
N ARG A 115 -15.54 -4.23 13.66
CA ARG A 115 -14.61 -5.01 14.50
C ARG A 115 -13.16 -4.89 14.05
N ALA A 116 -12.89 -4.30 12.88
CA ALA A 116 -11.58 -4.34 12.26
C ALA A 116 -11.15 -2.99 11.68
N PHE A 117 -9.87 -2.70 11.82
CA PHE A 117 -9.22 -1.56 11.18
C PHE A 117 -7.82 -1.92 10.69
N VAL A 118 -7.32 -1.16 9.71
CA VAL A 118 -6.00 -1.37 9.10
C VAL A 118 -5.19 -0.08 9.16
N LEU A 119 -4.02 -0.14 9.76
CA LEU A 119 -3.03 0.93 9.85
C LEU A 119 -2.00 0.73 8.74
N LYS A 120 -1.81 1.74 7.88
CA LYS A 120 -0.70 1.76 6.91
C LYS A 120 0.50 2.43 7.57
N LEU A 121 1.60 1.70 7.69
CA LEU A 121 2.81 2.16 8.39
C LEU A 121 3.92 2.58 7.43
N GLY A 122 3.89 2.12 6.18
CA GLY A 122 5.02 2.27 5.26
C GLY A 122 6.24 1.47 5.73
N GLY A 123 7.44 1.94 5.42
CA GLY A 123 8.71 1.27 5.78
C GLY A 123 9.20 1.50 7.22
N ASP A 124 8.31 1.44 8.22
CA ASP A 124 8.66 1.76 9.62
C ASP A 124 9.44 0.64 10.33
N GLU A 125 10.73 0.54 10.01
CA GLU A 125 11.67 -0.40 10.64
C GLU A 125 11.87 -0.15 12.14
N ALA A 126 11.63 1.08 12.61
CA ALA A 126 11.79 1.41 14.03
C ALA A 126 10.72 0.71 14.87
N LEU A 127 9.49 0.63 14.36
CA LEU A 127 8.43 -0.15 14.99
C LEU A 127 8.81 -1.63 15.10
N PHE A 128 9.20 -2.29 14.01
CA PHE A 128 9.52 -3.73 14.04
C PHE A 128 10.68 -4.05 14.98
N ARG A 129 11.69 -3.16 15.05
CA ARG A 129 12.77 -3.27 16.03
C ARG A 129 12.24 -3.16 17.46
N ALA A 130 11.39 -2.17 17.74
CA ALA A 130 10.79 -1.99 19.06
C ALA A 130 9.88 -3.17 19.45
N LEU A 131 9.12 -3.74 18.52
CA LEU A 131 8.29 -4.94 18.76
C LEU A 131 9.14 -6.17 19.10
N LYS A 132 10.25 -6.36 18.38
CA LYS A 132 11.24 -7.42 18.63
C LYS A 132 11.87 -7.30 20.03
N GLU A 133 12.26 -6.09 20.42
CA GLU A 133 12.89 -5.82 21.72
C GLU A 133 11.91 -5.97 22.89
N ASN A 134 10.70 -5.40 22.77
CA ASN A 134 9.76 -5.29 23.89
C ASN A 134 8.77 -6.45 23.98
N LYS A 135 8.57 -7.20 22.89
CA LYS A 135 7.65 -8.36 22.81
C LYS A 135 6.23 -8.07 23.27
N ARG A 136 5.80 -6.81 23.21
CA ARG A 136 4.46 -6.35 23.56
C ARG A 136 4.08 -5.18 22.65
N LEU A 137 2.82 -5.17 22.24
CA LEU A 137 2.20 -4.06 21.55
C LEU A 137 1.03 -3.55 22.39
N LYS A 138 1.05 -2.27 22.72
CA LYS A 138 -0.09 -1.58 23.31
C LYS A 138 -0.78 -0.76 22.22
N LEU A 139 -2.09 -0.90 22.11
CA LEU A 139 -2.94 -0.15 21.20
C LEU A 139 -3.95 0.64 22.01
N THR A 140 -4.20 1.89 21.61
CA THR A 140 -5.30 2.69 22.16
C THR A 140 -6.19 3.14 21.02
N VAL A 141 -7.48 2.78 21.06
CA VAL A 141 -8.48 3.17 20.05
C VAL A 141 -9.82 3.42 20.76
N ALA A 142 -10.51 4.52 20.40
CA ALA A 142 -11.80 4.89 21.01
C ALA A 142 -11.77 4.98 22.56
N SER A 143 -10.64 5.38 23.15
CA SER A 143 -10.37 5.38 24.61
C SER A 143 -10.26 3.99 25.26
N GLU A 144 -10.32 2.91 24.47
CA GLU A 144 -10.02 1.56 24.94
C GLU A 144 -8.53 1.26 24.74
N GLU A 145 -7.91 0.63 25.74
CA GLU A 145 -6.52 0.21 25.69
C GLU A 145 -6.42 -1.33 25.62
N PHE A 146 -5.66 -1.81 24.64
CA PHE A 146 -5.39 -3.22 24.38
C PHE A 146 -3.90 -3.46 24.59
N GLU A 147 -3.55 -4.50 25.34
CA GLU A 147 -2.17 -4.95 25.46
C GLU A 147 -2.04 -6.37 24.90
N LEU A 148 -1.24 -6.51 23.83
CA LEU A 148 -1.06 -7.72 23.05
C LEU A 148 0.37 -8.25 23.24
N PRO A 149 0.58 -9.34 23.98
CA PRO A 149 1.89 -9.97 24.13
C PRO A 149 2.31 -10.68 22.84
N LEU A 150 3.47 -10.30 22.29
CA LEU A 150 3.98 -10.77 20.99
C LEU A 150 4.92 -11.97 21.17
N GLY A 151 4.48 -13.00 21.91
CA GLY A 151 5.27 -14.22 22.10
C GLY A 151 5.75 -14.79 20.76
N SER A 152 7.04 -15.14 20.69
CA SER A 152 7.72 -15.67 19.49
C SER A 152 7.70 -14.77 18.23
N PHE A 153 7.55 -13.45 18.41
CA PHE A 153 7.56 -12.48 17.30
C PHE A 153 8.77 -12.62 16.37
N ASP A 154 9.96 -12.81 16.92
CA ASP A 154 11.21 -12.92 16.16
C ASP A 154 11.16 -14.08 15.14
N GLY A 155 10.53 -15.20 15.50
CA GLY A 155 10.35 -16.35 14.63
C GLY A 155 9.39 -16.04 13.49
N GLY A 156 8.21 -15.52 13.83
CA GLY A 156 7.20 -15.11 12.84
C GLY A 156 7.74 -14.03 11.88
N TYR A 157 8.48 -13.05 12.41
CA TYR A 157 9.10 -12.01 11.59
C TYR A 157 10.21 -12.56 10.68
N GLY A 158 11.01 -13.52 11.15
CA GLY A 158 12.01 -14.20 10.32
C GLY A 158 11.38 -15.01 9.18
N GLU A 159 10.25 -15.67 9.43
CA GLU A 159 9.46 -16.37 8.41
C GLU A 159 8.82 -15.39 7.42
N LEU A 160 8.33 -14.24 7.90
CA LEU A 160 7.80 -13.16 7.06
C LEU A 160 8.87 -12.66 6.08
N GLU A 161 10.07 -12.33 6.57
CA GLU A 161 11.19 -11.91 5.73
C GLU A 161 11.61 -13.00 4.73
N THR A 162 11.58 -14.27 5.14
CA THR A 162 11.84 -15.41 4.24
C THR A 162 10.77 -15.51 3.14
N CYS A 163 9.50 -15.25 3.47
CA CYS A 163 8.42 -15.17 2.50
C CYS A 163 8.65 -14.02 1.50
N LEU A 164 9.03 -12.83 1.98
CA LEU A 164 9.33 -11.67 1.12
C LEU A 164 10.52 -11.90 0.19
N ALA A 165 11.54 -12.64 0.65
CA ALA A 165 12.65 -13.02 -0.20
C ALA A 165 12.20 -13.91 -1.38
N LYS A 166 11.23 -14.81 -1.15
CA LYS A 166 10.64 -15.66 -2.19
C LYS A 166 9.82 -14.83 -3.20
N THR A 167 9.03 -13.87 -2.74
CA THR A 167 8.23 -13.01 -3.65
C THR A 167 9.11 -12.13 -4.54
N LYS A 168 10.29 -11.71 -4.06
CA LYS A 168 11.30 -11.00 -4.88
C LYS A 168 11.91 -11.88 -5.99
N SER A 169 12.01 -13.19 -5.79
CA SER A 169 12.72 -14.11 -6.69
C SER A 169 11.91 -14.50 -7.94
N THR A 170 10.58 -14.48 -7.88
CA THR A 170 9.72 -15.00 -8.96
C THR A 170 9.48 -13.98 -10.08
N TYR A 171 10.03 -12.77 -9.99
CA TYR A 171 9.93 -11.76 -11.04
C TYR A 171 10.97 -11.98 -12.15
N THR A 172 10.85 -13.09 -12.88
CA THR A 172 11.29 -13.17 -14.28
C THR A 172 10.10 -12.74 -15.15
N PRO A 173 10.17 -11.59 -15.84
CA PRO A 173 9.08 -11.17 -16.72
C PRO A 173 8.96 -12.17 -17.87
N SER A 174 7.95 -13.04 -17.79
CA SER A 174 7.52 -13.88 -18.91
C SER A 174 7.02 -12.96 -20.01
N LEU A 175 7.77 -12.91 -21.11
CA LEU A 175 7.35 -12.31 -22.37
C LEU A 175 6.19 -13.14 -22.94
N ALA A 176 4.96 -12.65 -22.79
CA ALA A 176 3.83 -13.12 -23.57
C ALA A 176 4.06 -12.77 -25.05
N SER A 177 4.58 -13.72 -25.83
CA SER A 177 4.57 -13.69 -27.28
C SER A 177 3.29 -14.33 -27.80
N ASN A 178 2.47 -13.56 -28.51
CA ASN A 178 1.52 -14.09 -29.49
C ASN A 178 2.30 -14.95 -30.51
N ALA A 179 2.07 -16.26 -30.51
CA ALA A 179 2.50 -17.14 -31.59
C ALA A 179 1.51 -18.29 -31.76
N THR A 180 0.71 -18.17 -32.81
CA THR A 180 -0.03 -19.24 -33.47
C THR A 180 0.97 -20.27 -34.02
N ARG A 181 0.95 -21.54 -33.55
CA ARG A 181 1.01 -22.76 -34.39
C ARG A 181 1.03 -24.07 -33.58
N LYS A 182 0.10 -24.94 -33.99
CA LYS A 182 0.13 -26.42 -34.09
C LYS A 182 1.47 -27.12 -33.80
N GLY A 183 1.41 -28.15 -32.96
CA GLY A 183 2.38 -29.26 -32.89
C GLY A 183 2.37 -30.03 -31.57
N ASP A 184 1.54 -31.08 -31.51
CA ASP A 184 1.58 -32.33 -30.72
C ASP A 184 1.92 -32.34 -29.20
N VAL A 185 0.85 -32.50 -28.40
CA VAL A 185 0.80 -33.00 -27.00
C VAL A 185 -0.37 -34.02 -26.94
N PRO A 186 -0.33 -35.09 -26.11
CA PRO A 186 -1.15 -36.30 -26.27
C PRO A 186 -2.66 -36.05 -26.22
N GLN A 187 -3.40 -36.73 -27.11
CA GLN A 187 -4.86 -36.72 -27.19
C GLN A 187 -5.51 -37.12 -25.84
N PHE A 188 -6.18 -36.16 -25.21
CA PHE A 188 -7.35 -36.44 -24.39
C PHE A 188 -8.60 -36.33 -25.27
N LEU A 189 -9.48 -37.32 -25.16
CA LEU A 189 -10.66 -37.50 -26.00
C LEU A 189 -11.62 -36.28 -25.92
N PRO A 190 -12.24 -35.87 -27.04
CA PRO A 190 -13.21 -34.78 -27.06
C PRO A 190 -14.51 -35.18 -26.35
N TYR A 191 -15.10 -34.19 -25.70
CA TYR A 191 -16.42 -34.23 -25.08
C TYR A 191 -17.46 -34.04 -26.19
N ASP A 192 -18.24 -35.08 -26.51
CA ASP A 192 -19.41 -34.94 -27.37
C ASP A 192 -20.55 -34.34 -26.55
N ALA A 193 -20.78 -33.04 -26.71
CA ALA A 193 -22.02 -32.39 -26.28
C ALA A 193 -23.01 -32.46 -27.46
N GLU A 194 -24.07 -33.24 -27.32
CA GLU A 194 -25.21 -33.18 -28.23
C GLU A 194 -25.95 -31.83 -28.05
N PRO A 195 -26.49 -31.24 -29.14
CA PRO A 195 -27.23 -29.99 -29.06
C PRO A 195 -28.62 -30.20 -28.46
N VAL A 196 -28.89 -29.55 -27.33
CA VAL A 196 -30.24 -29.43 -26.77
C VAL A 196 -31.07 -28.51 -27.66
N THR A 197 -32.18 -29.03 -28.18
CA THR A 197 -33.19 -28.29 -28.95
C THR A 197 -33.93 -27.29 -28.06
N THR A 198 -34.03 -26.06 -28.56
CA THR A 198 -34.83 -24.95 -28.02
C THR A 198 -36.33 -25.21 -28.11
N GLU A 199 -36.93 -25.82 -27.09
CA GLU A 199 -38.41 -25.80 -26.93
C GLU A 199 -38.87 -25.98 -25.48
N GLU A 200 -38.24 -25.32 -24.51
CA GLU A 200 -38.80 -25.25 -23.14
C GLU A 200 -38.40 -23.97 -22.40
N LEU A 201 -38.76 -22.81 -22.98
CA LEU A 201 -38.63 -21.50 -22.34
C LEU A 201 -39.97 -20.76 -22.35
N ALA A 202 -40.95 -21.28 -21.62
CA ALA A 202 -42.15 -20.53 -21.21
C ALA A 202 -42.91 -21.23 -20.06
N ARG A 203 -42.43 -21.11 -18.82
CA ARG A 203 -43.32 -21.22 -17.65
C ARG A 203 -42.76 -20.44 -16.45
N PRO A 204 -43.52 -19.49 -15.86
CA PRO A 204 -43.08 -18.73 -14.69
C PRO A 204 -43.20 -19.56 -13.39
N PRO A 205 -42.40 -19.27 -12.35
CA PRO A 205 -42.38 -20.04 -11.12
C PRO A 205 -43.62 -19.77 -10.25
N GLN A 206 -44.30 -20.83 -9.84
CA GLN A 206 -45.39 -20.75 -8.86
C GLN A 206 -44.83 -20.65 -7.43
N ARG A 207 -45.19 -19.56 -6.75
CA ARG A 207 -45.09 -19.39 -5.29
C ARG A 207 -46.00 -20.40 -4.59
N GLN A 208 -45.44 -21.28 -3.75
CA GLN A 208 -46.20 -22.04 -2.77
C GLN A 208 -46.12 -21.36 -1.40
N THR A 209 -47.18 -20.64 -1.03
CA THR A 209 -47.46 -20.25 0.35
C THR A 209 -48.09 -21.43 1.08
N LYS A 210 -47.39 -21.99 2.07
CA LYS A 210 -47.94 -23.01 2.97
C LYS A 210 -48.34 -22.35 4.29
N ALA A 211 -49.65 -22.12 4.44
CA ALA A 211 -50.26 -21.68 5.68
C ALA A 211 -50.34 -22.85 6.68
N GLN A 212 -49.97 -22.61 7.94
CA GLN A 212 -50.25 -23.51 9.05
C GLN A 212 -51.54 -23.08 9.77
N PRO A 213 -52.38 -24.03 10.24
CA PRO A 213 -53.63 -23.71 10.91
C PRO A 213 -53.46 -23.50 12.42
N ILE A 214 -54.19 -22.50 12.91
CA ILE A 214 -54.45 -22.19 14.31
C ILE A 214 -55.39 -23.27 14.88
N ILE A 215 -55.04 -23.88 16.01
CA ILE A 215 -55.96 -24.67 16.83
C ILE A 215 -56.00 -24.06 18.23
N ASN A 216 -57.17 -23.56 18.58
CA ASN A 216 -57.60 -23.26 19.94
C ASN A 216 -57.90 -24.58 20.67
N GLU A 217 -57.39 -24.76 21.89
CA GLU A 217 -58.04 -25.65 22.84
C GLU A 217 -58.01 -25.04 24.24
N LYS A 218 -59.20 -25.00 24.83
CA LYS A 218 -59.57 -24.41 26.09
C LYS A 218 -60.09 -25.56 26.96
N GLU A 219 -59.73 -25.52 28.25
CA GLU A 219 -60.38 -26.18 29.40
C GLU A 219 -60.29 -27.71 29.58
N ALA A 220 -59.52 -28.14 30.59
CA ALA A 220 -60.04 -28.91 31.72
C ALA A 220 -59.08 -28.88 32.94
N MET A 221 -59.70 -28.78 34.11
CA MET A 221 -59.20 -28.55 35.48
C MET A 221 -58.44 -29.73 36.12
N ALA A 222 -57.52 -29.47 37.08
CA ALA A 222 -57.80 -29.55 38.53
C ALA A 222 -56.56 -29.75 39.45
N THR A 223 -56.50 -28.95 40.54
CA THR A 223 -55.89 -29.17 41.89
C THR A 223 -54.36 -29.27 42.00
N THR A 224 -53.63 -28.51 42.84
CA THR A 224 -53.82 -28.21 44.28
C THR A 224 -52.98 -26.97 44.71
N ALA A 225 -53.37 -26.28 45.79
CA ALA A 225 -52.96 -24.92 46.21
C ALA A 225 -51.92 -24.88 47.39
N PRO A 226 -51.74 -23.79 48.21
CA PRO A 226 -50.65 -22.79 48.10
C PRO A 226 -49.95 -22.36 49.43
N SER A 227 -48.99 -21.42 49.39
CA SER A 227 -48.69 -20.43 50.47
C SER A 227 -48.13 -19.12 49.84
N LYS A 228 -48.78 -17.94 49.98
CA LYS A 228 -48.62 -16.91 51.04
C LYS A 228 -47.15 -16.46 51.24
N GLU A 229 -46.78 -15.20 51.41
CA GLU A 229 -47.42 -13.90 51.66
C GLU A 229 -46.29 -12.83 51.54
N MET A 230 -46.64 -11.60 51.20
CA MET A 230 -46.33 -10.37 51.95
C MET A 230 -46.00 -9.17 51.03
N GLU A 231 -47.03 -8.34 50.90
CA GLU A 231 -47.10 -7.00 50.32
C GLU A 231 -46.93 -5.95 51.44
N ASN A 232 -46.97 -4.67 51.07
CA ASN A 232 -47.21 -3.44 51.88
C ASN A 232 -45.94 -2.67 52.34
N ASP A 233 -45.87 -1.32 52.26
CA ASP A 233 -46.89 -0.30 51.97
C ASP A 233 -46.27 1.12 51.81
N ILE A 234 -46.97 1.97 51.02
CA ILE A 234 -47.41 3.37 51.28
C ILE A 234 -46.33 4.49 51.46
N VAL A 235 -46.17 5.44 50.52
CA VAL A 235 -46.95 6.69 50.28
C VAL A 235 -46.79 7.76 51.39
N ASN A 236 -46.11 8.89 51.09
CA ASN A 236 -46.66 10.27 51.18
C ASN A 236 -45.64 11.41 50.91
N ARG A 237 -46.16 12.43 50.20
CA ARG A 237 -45.69 13.82 49.91
C ARG A 237 -45.50 14.67 51.21
N PRO A 238 -44.98 15.94 51.23
CA PRO A 238 -45.21 17.03 50.24
C PRO A 238 -44.14 18.16 50.05
N ARG A 239 -44.44 19.08 49.10
CA ARG A 239 -43.86 20.42 48.90
C ARG A 239 -44.37 21.43 49.97
N VAL A 240 -43.61 22.49 50.23
CA VAL A 240 -43.97 23.94 50.18
C VAL A 240 -43.18 24.83 51.18
N SER A 241 -42.80 26.01 50.67
CA SER A 241 -42.63 27.35 51.31
C SER A 241 -41.33 27.82 51.97
N ALA A 242 -41.00 29.05 51.56
CA ALA A 242 -40.13 30.04 52.18
C ALA A 242 -40.62 30.51 53.56
N ARG A 243 -39.71 31.08 54.37
CA ARG A 243 -39.86 32.37 55.09
C ARG A 243 -38.81 32.58 56.21
N GLU A 244 -38.06 33.68 56.07
CA GLU A 244 -37.54 34.65 57.06
C GLU A 244 -36.78 34.29 58.36
N ASN A 245 -35.60 34.94 58.46
CA ASN A 245 -35.11 35.86 59.51
C ASN A 245 -34.54 35.40 60.87
N ARG A 246 -33.27 35.84 61.04
CA ARG A 246 -32.68 36.68 62.11
C ARG A 246 -31.95 36.04 63.30
N LEU A 247 -30.89 36.79 63.65
CA LEU A 247 -30.06 36.87 64.87
C LEU A 247 -28.87 35.91 64.93
N ALA A 248 -27.65 36.30 65.33
CA ALA A 248 -26.89 37.54 65.47
C ALA A 248 -25.52 37.10 66.05
N GLY A 249 -24.39 37.75 65.72
CA GLY A 249 -23.14 37.52 66.45
C GLY A 249 -21.86 38.01 65.77
N ASN A 250 -21.58 39.31 65.92
CA ASN A 250 -20.37 40.07 65.58
C ASN A 250 -19.02 39.37 65.82
N VAL A 251 -18.01 39.62 64.95
CA VAL A 251 -16.70 40.25 65.29
C VAL A 251 -16.13 40.95 64.04
N THR A 252 -15.51 42.09 64.28
CA THR A 252 -15.13 43.23 63.42
C THR A 252 -13.76 43.18 62.75
N GLY A 253 -13.63 43.87 61.60
CA GLY A 253 -12.40 44.43 61.02
C GLY A 253 -12.11 43.89 59.60
N GLY A 254 -12.00 44.66 58.51
CA GLY A 254 -11.82 46.09 58.30
C GLY A 254 -10.70 46.32 57.29
N SER A 255 -10.95 46.17 55.98
CA SER A 255 -10.11 46.73 54.91
C SER A 255 -10.91 46.80 53.60
N SER A 256 -11.13 48.01 53.11
CA SER A 256 -11.89 48.37 51.91
C SER A 256 -11.12 48.08 50.62
N LEU A 257 -11.75 47.35 49.69
CA LEU A 257 -11.35 47.27 48.28
C LEU A 257 -12.23 48.22 47.45
N PRO A 258 -11.67 48.94 46.44
CA PRO A 258 -12.46 49.76 45.56
C PRO A 258 -13.22 48.92 44.53
N GLU A 259 -14.51 49.20 44.43
CA GLU A 259 -15.47 48.75 43.43
C GLU A 259 -15.04 49.27 42.05
N TYR A 260 -14.77 48.36 41.10
CA TYR A 260 -14.52 48.69 39.70
C TYR A 260 -15.63 48.09 38.84
N ASP A 261 -16.65 48.91 38.60
CA ASP A 261 -17.69 48.72 37.60
C ASP A 261 -17.20 49.26 36.25
N LYS A 262 -16.93 48.37 35.28
CA LYS A 262 -16.91 48.70 33.84
C LYS A 262 -17.29 47.49 33.00
N SER A 263 -18.54 47.48 32.53
CA SER A 263 -18.98 46.71 31.37
C SER A 263 -18.24 47.15 30.09
N TYR A 264 -17.47 46.26 29.46
CA TYR A 264 -16.99 46.47 28.10
C TYR A 264 -18.03 45.95 27.09
N GLN A 265 -18.78 46.87 26.49
CA GLN A 265 -19.55 46.61 25.27
C GLN A 265 -18.59 46.62 24.07
N TYR A 266 -18.48 45.51 23.35
CA TYR A 266 -17.84 45.48 22.03
C TYR A 266 -18.74 46.18 21.00
N LYS A 267 -18.30 47.34 20.53
CA LYS A 267 -18.93 48.07 19.42
C LYS A 267 -18.32 47.58 18.11
N THR A 268 -18.98 46.62 17.45
CA THR A 268 -18.61 46.21 16.08
C THR A 268 -18.96 47.33 15.11
N GLN A 269 -17.95 47.91 14.44
CA GLN A 269 -18.19 48.75 13.27
C GLN A 269 -18.46 47.87 12.05
N PRO A 270 -19.48 48.17 11.22
CA PRO A 270 -19.72 47.45 9.98
C PRO A 270 -18.69 47.85 8.91
N TYR A 271 -18.01 46.84 8.37
CA TYR A 271 -17.14 46.97 7.20
C TYR A 271 -17.98 47.31 5.96
N LYS A 272 -17.62 48.40 5.29
CA LYS A 272 -18.28 48.94 4.10
C LYS A 272 -17.49 48.45 2.88
N PRO A 273 -18.01 47.51 2.06
CA PRO A 273 -17.28 47.03 0.89
C PRO A 273 -17.17 48.13 -0.17
N ALA A 274 -15.97 48.23 -0.76
CA ALA A 274 -15.68 49.15 -1.85
C ALA A 274 -16.39 48.73 -3.14
N ASN A 275 -16.96 49.73 -3.82
CA ASN A 275 -17.67 49.65 -5.08
C ASN A 275 -16.73 49.13 -6.20
N VAL A 276 -17.05 47.97 -6.78
CA VAL A 276 -16.43 47.48 -8.02
C VAL A 276 -17.45 47.73 -9.15
N PRO A 277 -17.12 48.52 -10.20
CA PRO A 277 -18.04 48.74 -11.31
C PRO A 277 -18.21 47.47 -12.15
N ALA A 278 -19.46 47.21 -12.53
CA ALA A 278 -19.92 46.07 -13.32
C ALA A 278 -19.27 46.03 -14.70
N VAL A 279 -18.75 44.88 -15.09
CA VAL A 279 -18.29 44.59 -16.45
C VAL A 279 -19.49 44.10 -17.26
N GLU A 280 -19.82 44.86 -18.30
CA GLU A 280 -20.83 44.56 -19.31
C GLU A 280 -20.54 43.24 -20.04
N SER A 281 -21.59 42.42 -20.15
CA SER A 281 -21.62 41.19 -20.93
C SER A 281 -21.61 41.50 -22.43
N VAL A 282 -20.55 41.10 -23.14
CA VAL A 282 -20.51 41.13 -24.61
C VAL A 282 -20.77 39.72 -25.16
N ALA A 283 -21.68 39.67 -26.13
CA ALA A 283 -22.22 38.48 -26.79
C ALA A 283 -21.16 37.67 -27.57
N PRO A 284 -21.40 36.36 -27.81
CA PRO A 284 -20.47 35.50 -28.54
C PRO A 284 -20.52 35.77 -30.04
N LEU A 285 -19.39 36.19 -30.62
CA LEU A 285 -19.20 36.27 -32.06
C LEU A 285 -18.71 34.93 -32.62
N SER A 286 -19.46 34.42 -33.59
CA SER A 286 -19.15 33.29 -34.45
C SER A 286 -17.92 33.56 -35.32
N LEU A 287 -16.96 32.64 -35.33
CA LEU A 287 -15.83 32.66 -36.26
C LEU A 287 -16.02 31.64 -37.38
N THR A 288 -16.16 32.15 -38.60
CA THR A 288 -15.94 31.43 -39.86
C THR A 288 -14.44 31.37 -40.20
N PRO A 289 -13.99 30.37 -40.97
CA PRO A 289 -12.59 30.18 -41.31
C PRO A 289 -12.16 31.07 -42.49
N ILE A 290 -11.09 31.84 -42.34
CA ILE A 290 -10.44 32.57 -43.43
C ILE A 290 -9.00 32.07 -43.59
N GLN A 291 -8.72 31.49 -44.76
CA GLN A 291 -7.38 31.30 -45.31
C GLN A 291 -6.81 32.67 -45.72
N HIS A 292 -5.54 32.95 -45.40
CA HIS A 292 -4.47 33.22 -46.38
C HIS A 292 -3.27 34.02 -45.81
N THR A 293 -2.09 33.53 -46.19
CA THR A 293 -0.85 34.24 -46.58
C THR A 293 -0.09 35.13 -45.58
N ALA A 294 1.19 34.80 -45.43
CA ALA A 294 2.24 35.54 -44.75
C ALA A 294 2.63 36.86 -45.46
N PRO A 295 3.03 37.88 -44.69
CA PRO A 295 4.04 38.83 -45.15
C PRO A 295 5.25 38.88 -44.21
N SER A 296 6.42 38.84 -44.83
CA SER A 296 7.72 39.17 -44.24
C SER A 296 7.86 40.69 -44.04
N ALA A 297 8.68 41.08 -43.06
CA ALA A 297 9.24 42.42 -42.79
C ALA A 297 8.56 43.25 -41.67
N ILE A 298 8.96 43.00 -40.42
CA ILE A 298 9.05 44.01 -39.35
C ILE A 298 10.29 43.68 -38.51
N SER A 299 11.44 44.31 -38.81
CA SER A 299 12.72 44.12 -38.08
C SER A 299 13.31 45.44 -37.57
N GLY A 300 12.47 46.43 -37.25
CA GLY A 300 12.90 47.77 -36.82
C GLY A 300 12.61 48.14 -35.36
N GLU A 301 11.53 47.64 -34.75
CA GLU A 301 11.05 48.17 -33.46
C GLU A 301 11.51 47.41 -32.20
N VAL A 302 12.14 46.24 -32.34
CA VAL A 302 12.48 45.38 -31.19
C VAL A 302 13.69 45.91 -30.38
N ASN A 303 14.51 46.78 -30.97
CA ASN A 303 15.69 47.33 -30.29
C ASN A 303 15.37 48.52 -29.35
N ALA A 304 14.21 49.17 -29.49
CA ALA A 304 13.81 50.29 -28.63
C ALA A 304 13.28 49.84 -27.25
N TYR A 305 12.64 48.66 -27.18
CA TYR A 305 12.10 48.13 -25.92
C TYR A 305 13.18 47.54 -25.01
N GLY A 306 14.33 47.13 -25.56
CA GLY A 306 15.43 46.55 -24.78
C GLY A 306 16.14 47.55 -23.88
N SER A 307 16.29 48.80 -24.32
CA SER A 307 16.88 49.88 -23.51
C SER A 307 15.92 50.36 -22.42
N GLU A 308 14.63 50.48 -22.73
CA GLU A 308 13.57 50.85 -21.77
C GLU A 308 13.47 49.83 -20.62
N LEU A 309 13.49 48.53 -20.96
CA LEU A 309 13.42 47.45 -19.97
C LEU A 309 14.66 47.41 -19.06
N SER A 310 15.84 47.72 -19.62
CA SER A 310 17.07 47.81 -18.84
C SER A 310 17.03 48.98 -17.86
N ARG A 311 16.49 50.13 -18.28
CA ARG A 311 16.29 51.30 -17.41
C ARG A 311 15.32 51.02 -16.26
N LEU A 312 14.20 50.35 -16.55
CA LEU A 312 13.21 49.97 -15.54
C LEU A 312 13.76 48.97 -14.51
N ARG A 313 14.65 48.06 -14.92
CA ARG A 313 15.33 47.14 -14.00
C ARG A 313 16.26 47.87 -13.04
N GLU A 314 17.01 48.84 -13.55
CA GLU A 314 17.93 49.63 -12.73
C GLU A 314 17.20 50.53 -11.73
N GLU A 315 16.06 51.09 -12.13
CA GLU A 315 15.19 51.90 -11.27
C GLU A 315 14.55 51.07 -10.14
N ASN A 316 14.10 49.84 -10.42
CA ASN A 316 13.60 48.92 -9.40
C ASN A 316 14.67 48.54 -8.37
N ILE A 317 15.91 48.31 -8.80
CA ILE A 317 17.03 48.02 -7.88
C ILE A 317 17.31 49.24 -6.98
N LYS A 318 17.24 50.45 -7.53
CA LYS A 318 17.43 51.69 -6.78
C LYS A 318 16.34 51.90 -5.73
N LEU A 319 15.08 51.67 -6.08
CA LEU A 319 13.94 51.74 -5.15
C LEU A 319 14.05 50.70 -4.03
N ALA A 320 14.44 49.47 -4.35
CA ALA A 320 14.64 48.43 -3.34
C ALA A 320 15.72 48.81 -2.31
N ARG A 321 16.83 49.41 -2.75
CA ARG A 321 17.89 49.91 -1.85
C ARG A 321 17.42 51.07 -0.97
N LEU A 322 16.57 51.96 -1.49
CA LEU A 322 16.02 53.07 -0.71
C LEU A 322 15.03 52.58 0.37
N LEU A 323 14.14 51.65 0.02
CA LEU A 323 13.20 51.06 0.97
C LEU A 323 13.91 50.31 2.10
N GLU A 324 14.95 49.54 1.79
CA GLU A 324 15.77 48.87 2.80
C GLU A 324 16.50 49.89 3.71
N GLY A 325 16.96 50.99 3.14
CA GLY A 325 17.57 52.09 3.89
C GLY A 325 16.59 52.77 4.86
N GLU A 326 15.35 53.03 4.45
CA GLU A 326 14.31 53.58 5.33
C GLU A 326 13.88 52.60 6.40
N ARG A 327 13.72 51.32 6.04
CA ARG A 327 13.38 50.27 7.00
C ARG A 327 14.43 50.19 8.13
N ARG A 328 15.72 50.22 7.81
CA ARG A 328 16.78 50.24 8.81
C ARG A 328 16.77 51.49 9.70
N LYS A 329 16.46 52.65 9.12
CA LYS A 329 16.28 53.89 9.92
C LYS A 329 15.09 53.76 10.87
N PHE A 330 13.99 53.17 10.43
CA PHE A 330 12.82 52.92 11.27
C PHE A 330 13.11 51.90 12.37
N GLU A 331 13.78 50.79 12.06
CA GLU A 331 14.19 49.79 13.07
C GLU A 331 15.14 50.41 14.11
N ASN A 332 16.12 51.21 13.70
CA ASN A 332 17.02 51.89 14.63
C ASN A 332 16.30 52.94 15.48
N ALA A 333 15.42 53.75 14.91
CA ALA A 333 14.62 54.72 15.65
C ALA A 333 13.62 54.05 16.62
N SER A 334 13.09 52.88 16.24
CA SER A 334 12.21 52.07 17.09
C SER A 334 12.98 51.46 18.27
N LEU A 335 14.28 51.18 18.12
CA LEU A 335 15.12 50.67 19.21
C LEU A 335 15.56 51.79 20.16
N GLU A 336 15.75 53.02 19.67
CA GLU A 336 16.10 54.18 20.50
C GLU A 336 14.90 54.75 21.30
N THR A 337 13.66 54.49 20.86
CA THR A 337 12.44 55.00 21.50
C THR A 337 11.81 54.04 22.52
N VAL A 338 12.41 52.86 22.75
CA VAL A 338 12.04 52.01 23.88
C VAL A 338 12.61 52.67 25.15
N ASP A 339 11.78 53.50 25.78
CA ASP A 339 12.08 54.24 27.00
C ASP A 339 12.71 53.29 28.04
N SER A 340 13.99 53.52 28.35
CA SER A 340 14.75 52.64 29.25
C SER A 340 14.09 52.49 30.62
N ASN A 341 13.24 53.45 31.02
CA ASN A 341 12.45 53.40 32.23
C ASN A 341 11.35 52.35 32.18
N VAL A 342 10.73 52.13 31.02
CA VAL A 342 9.70 51.11 30.82
C VAL A 342 10.32 49.71 30.82
N MET A 343 11.49 49.54 30.19
CA MET A 343 12.22 48.26 30.27
C MET A 343 12.74 48.00 31.69
N ARG A 344 13.13 49.04 32.44
CA ARG A 344 13.51 48.91 33.85
C ARG A 344 12.32 48.53 34.74
N ASP A 345 11.16 49.18 34.57
CA ASP A 345 9.93 48.84 35.31
C ASP A 345 9.43 47.42 34.97
N LEU A 346 9.50 47.01 33.70
CA LEU A 346 9.20 45.64 33.29
C LEU A 346 10.19 44.64 33.89
N THR A 347 11.47 44.98 33.97
CA THR A 347 12.49 44.13 34.59
C THR A 347 12.26 44.00 36.09
N GLU A 348 11.96 45.11 36.78
CA GLU A 348 11.67 45.14 38.22
C GLU A 348 10.39 44.35 38.54
N ARG A 349 9.32 44.51 37.75
CA ARG A 349 8.09 43.70 37.86
C ARG A 349 8.35 42.22 37.59
N LEU A 350 9.21 41.89 36.64
CA LEU A 350 9.60 40.49 36.37
C LEU A 350 10.33 39.88 37.57
N GLU A 351 11.26 40.61 38.19
CA GLU A 351 12.00 40.16 39.36
C GLU A 351 11.09 39.96 40.58
N ILE A 352 10.17 40.88 40.84
CA ILE A 352 9.17 40.75 41.92
C ILE A 352 8.30 39.52 41.68
N THR A 353 7.79 39.34 40.46
CA THR A 353 6.94 38.19 40.10
C THR A 353 7.71 36.86 40.21
N GLN A 354 8.99 36.84 39.85
CA GLN A 354 9.84 35.65 40.01
C GLN A 354 10.12 35.34 41.48
N LYS A 355 10.25 36.36 42.33
CA LYS A 355 10.45 36.20 43.78
C LYS A 355 9.18 35.67 44.45
N GLU A 356 8.01 36.18 44.09
CA GLU A 356 6.71 35.68 44.57
C GLU A 356 6.47 34.24 44.13
N ASN A 357 6.76 33.89 42.88
CA ASN A 357 6.69 32.50 42.41
C ASN A 357 7.63 31.55 43.17
N ARG A 358 8.83 32.01 43.56
CA ARG A 358 9.73 31.23 44.42
C ARG A 358 9.14 31.00 45.81
N ILE A 359 8.54 32.03 46.42
CA ILE A 359 7.89 31.92 47.73
C ILE A 359 6.69 30.96 47.65
N LEU A 360 5.85 31.09 46.62
CA LEU A 360 4.70 30.21 46.41
C LEU A 360 5.13 28.76 46.19
N ARG A 361 6.19 28.51 45.41
CA ARG A 361 6.77 27.16 45.27
C ARG A 361 7.26 26.60 46.60
N SER A 362 7.96 27.39 47.41
CA SER A 362 8.41 26.94 48.74
C SER A 362 7.25 26.62 49.69
N LYS A 363 6.13 27.35 49.59
CA LYS A 363 4.91 27.06 50.36
C LYS A 363 4.20 25.80 49.87
N ILE A 364 4.19 25.56 48.57
CA ILE A 364 3.64 24.33 47.97
C ILE A 364 4.52 23.13 48.33
N GLU A 365 5.84 23.26 48.31
CA GLU A 365 6.78 22.19 48.73
C GLU A 365 6.62 21.78 50.19
N ALA A 366 6.22 22.72 51.06
CA ALA A 366 6.00 22.48 52.48
C ALA A 366 4.64 21.81 52.80
N ASP A 367 3.69 21.82 51.85
CA ASP A 367 2.36 21.24 52.02
C ASP A 367 2.37 19.78 51.50
N GLU A 368 1.83 18.82 52.26
CA GLU A 368 1.99 17.38 51.97
C GLU A 368 1.36 16.95 50.63
N GLY A 369 0.43 17.73 50.08
CA GLY A 369 -0.14 17.54 48.74
C GLY A 369 0.55 18.30 47.60
N GLY A 370 1.52 19.16 47.89
CA GLY A 370 2.13 20.05 46.88
C GLY A 370 3.22 19.42 46.01
N ARG A 371 3.78 18.27 46.42
CA ARG A 371 4.80 17.55 45.64
C ARG A 371 4.28 17.07 44.29
N GLU A 372 3.03 16.60 44.23
CA GLU A 372 2.41 16.16 42.97
C GLU A 372 2.21 17.33 41.99
N PHE A 373 1.90 18.52 42.51
CA PHE A 373 1.72 19.72 41.68
C PHE A 373 3.05 20.22 41.10
N LEU A 374 4.15 20.08 41.85
CA LEU A 374 5.50 20.43 41.38
C LEU A 374 6.03 19.46 40.32
N ASP A 375 5.74 18.17 40.46
CA ASP A 375 6.08 17.18 39.44
C ASP A 375 5.31 17.44 38.14
N MET A 376 4.03 17.81 38.24
CA MET A 376 3.22 18.19 37.07
C MET A 376 3.73 19.49 36.41
N ALA A 377 4.08 20.52 37.21
CA ALA A 377 4.65 21.75 36.69
C ALA A 377 6.03 21.54 36.05
N SER A 378 6.86 20.66 36.61
CA SER A 378 8.15 20.24 36.05
C SER A 378 7.96 19.50 34.73
N MET A 379 6.95 18.63 34.64
CA MET A 379 6.59 17.94 33.40
C MET A 379 6.11 18.92 32.32
N LEU A 380 5.24 19.88 32.66
CA LEU A 380 4.80 20.95 31.75
C LEU A 380 5.96 21.80 31.23
N ALA A 381 6.90 22.18 32.10
CA ALA A 381 8.09 22.94 31.69
C ALA A 381 8.99 22.14 30.73
N LYS A 382 9.14 20.83 30.95
CA LYS A 382 9.86 19.93 30.05
C LYS A 382 9.13 19.79 28.70
N MET A 383 7.81 19.69 28.71
CA MET A 383 7.01 19.64 27.47
C MET A 383 7.15 20.94 26.68
N GLN A 384 7.03 22.10 27.32
CA GLN A 384 7.21 23.40 26.65
C GLN A 384 8.64 23.58 26.09
N THR A 385 9.65 23.08 26.79
CA THR A 385 11.04 23.09 26.28
C THR A 385 11.19 22.18 25.07
N ARG A 386 10.57 21.00 25.10
CA ARG A 386 10.57 20.06 23.97
C ARG A 386 9.85 20.65 22.75
N GLU A 387 8.73 21.31 22.96
CA GLU A 387 7.97 22.00 21.92
C GLU A 387 8.79 23.12 21.26
N LYS A 388 9.46 23.96 22.06
CA LYS A 388 10.36 25.00 21.52
C LYS A 388 11.51 24.40 20.71
N ASN A 389 12.13 23.32 21.20
CA ASN A 389 13.21 22.65 20.47
C ASN A 389 12.71 22.05 19.15
N LEU A 390 11.49 21.51 19.13
CA LEU A 390 10.88 20.99 17.91
C LEU A 390 10.60 22.11 16.90
N LEU A 391 10.12 23.27 17.35
CA LEU A 391 9.90 24.43 16.47
C LEU A 391 11.19 24.95 15.85
N VAL A 392 12.29 24.98 16.61
CA VAL A 392 13.62 25.34 16.07
C VAL A 392 14.07 24.33 15.01
N GLN A 393 13.90 23.04 15.25
CA GLN A 393 14.23 22.00 14.26
C GLN A 393 13.39 22.12 12.99
N ILE A 394 12.08 22.39 13.12
CA ILE A 394 11.19 22.60 11.97
C ILE A 394 11.65 23.82 11.15
N GLN A 395 12.04 24.91 11.81
CA GLN A 395 12.52 26.10 11.11
C GLN A 395 13.84 25.82 10.37
N GLU A 396 14.79 25.11 11.00
CA GLU A 396 16.04 24.70 10.34
C GLU A 396 15.79 23.80 9.12
N GLN A 397 14.84 22.86 9.22
CA GLN A 397 14.44 22.02 8.09
C GLN A 397 13.82 22.84 6.95
N LYS A 398 12.96 23.81 7.28
CA LYS A 398 12.38 24.72 6.29
C LYS A 398 13.46 25.51 5.54
N ASP A 399 14.42 26.08 6.27
CA ASP A 399 15.51 26.85 5.68
C ASP A 399 16.44 25.99 4.80
N LEU A 400 16.55 24.68 5.09
CA LEU A 400 17.29 23.73 4.25
C LEU A 400 16.53 23.41 2.95
N VAL A 401 15.21 23.22 3.02
CA VAL A 401 14.37 22.97 1.84
C VAL A 401 14.38 24.18 0.91
N GLU A 402 14.23 25.40 1.44
CA GLU A 402 14.28 26.62 0.63
C GLU A 402 15.65 26.80 -0.07
N ARG A 403 16.75 26.44 0.60
CA ARG A 403 18.10 26.43 0.00
C ARG A 403 18.25 25.37 -1.09
N ALA A 404 17.67 24.18 -0.92
CA ALA A 404 17.67 23.13 -1.92
C ALA A 404 16.88 23.55 -3.18
N ASP A 405 15.71 24.15 -3.00
CA ASP A 405 14.90 24.66 -4.10
C ASP A 405 15.57 25.81 -4.88
N ALA A 406 16.29 26.69 -4.17
CA ALA A 406 17.10 27.72 -4.82
C ALA A 406 18.23 27.10 -5.66
N ALA A 407 18.92 26.07 -5.14
CA ALA A 407 19.97 25.36 -5.87
C ALA A 407 19.43 24.65 -7.14
N MET A 408 18.26 24.01 -7.05
CA MET A 408 17.64 23.35 -8.20
C MET A 408 17.23 24.35 -9.30
N ARG A 409 16.71 25.52 -8.92
CA ARG A 409 16.40 26.60 -9.88
C ARG A 409 17.67 27.10 -10.58
N ASN A 410 18.76 27.25 -9.84
CA ASN A 410 20.06 27.63 -10.41
C ASN A 410 20.59 26.56 -11.38
N GLU A 411 20.56 25.28 -10.99
CA GLU A 411 20.97 24.14 -11.83
C GLU A 411 20.20 24.13 -13.16
N LYS A 412 18.88 24.32 -13.12
CA LYS A 412 18.05 24.39 -14.32
C LYS A 412 18.43 25.56 -15.24
N SER A 413 18.70 26.74 -14.67
CA SER A 413 19.12 27.90 -15.47
C SER A 413 20.50 27.70 -16.11
N LEU A 414 21.44 27.05 -15.41
CA LEU A 414 22.76 26.73 -15.94
C LEU A 414 22.69 25.69 -17.06
N MET A 415 21.84 24.66 -16.93
CA MET A 415 21.63 23.69 -18.01
C MET A 415 21.07 24.35 -19.28
N GLN A 416 20.08 25.25 -19.14
CA GLN A 416 19.53 25.98 -20.29
C GLN A 416 20.57 26.90 -20.96
N ALA A 417 21.41 27.56 -20.16
CA ALA A 417 22.52 28.37 -20.68
C ALA A 417 23.53 27.49 -21.44
N LEU A 418 23.86 26.31 -20.90
CA LEU A 418 24.79 25.37 -21.52
C LEU A 418 24.26 24.84 -22.86
N GLU A 419 22.99 24.46 -22.93
CA GLU A 419 22.34 24.04 -24.19
C GLU A 419 22.35 25.15 -25.23
N THR A 420 22.10 26.39 -24.81
CA THR A 420 22.11 27.56 -25.69
C THR A 420 23.50 27.82 -26.27
N GLU A 421 24.56 27.76 -25.46
CA GLU A 421 25.94 27.95 -25.94
C GLU A 421 26.40 26.79 -26.83
N ARG A 422 26.02 25.54 -26.53
CA ARG A 422 26.26 24.38 -27.41
C ARG A 422 25.58 24.54 -28.78
N ALA A 423 24.35 25.05 -28.80
CA ALA A 423 23.64 25.32 -30.04
C ALA A 423 24.34 26.40 -30.88
N LYS A 424 24.84 27.47 -30.23
CA LYS A 424 25.63 28.51 -30.91
C LYS A 424 26.94 27.95 -31.48
N ALA A 425 27.67 27.15 -30.71
CA ALA A 425 28.91 26.52 -31.15
C ALA A 425 28.68 25.63 -32.39
N LYS A 426 27.64 24.80 -32.37
CA LYS A 426 27.26 23.95 -33.51
C LYS A 426 26.83 24.76 -34.73
N ALA A 427 26.12 25.87 -34.54
CA ALA A 427 25.75 26.76 -35.63
C ALA A 427 26.99 27.43 -36.26
N ALA A 428 27.95 27.87 -35.45
CA ALA A 428 29.22 28.43 -35.92
C ALA A 428 30.07 27.38 -36.68
N GLU A 429 30.14 26.14 -36.19
CA GLU A 429 30.80 25.02 -36.88
C GLU A 429 30.14 24.71 -38.23
N THR A 430 28.81 24.76 -38.29
CA THR A 430 28.06 24.55 -39.54
C THR A 430 28.34 25.66 -40.55
N ARG A 431 28.40 26.92 -40.10
CA ARG A 431 28.78 28.07 -40.95
C ARG A 431 30.21 27.93 -41.46
N LEU A 432 31.15 27.51 -40.61
CA LEU A 432 32.53 27.23 -41.02
C LEU A 432 32.61 26.15 -42.09
N ALA A 433 31.86 25.06 -41.93
CA ALA A 433 31.79 24.01 -42.95
C ALA A 433 31.20 24.51 -44.29
N GLN A 434 30.19 25.38 -44.24
CA GLN A 434 29.60 25.98 -45.44
C GLN A 434 30.59 26.90 -46.16
N ILE A 435 31.34 27.74 -45.43
CA ILE A 435 32.36 28.61 -46.03
C ILE A 435 33.46 27.76 -46.67
N LEU A 436 33.94 26.71 -45.98
CA LEU A 436 34.98 25.82 -46.52
C LEU A 436 34.51 25.00 -47.74
N GLY A 437 33.21 24.69 -47.83
CA GLY A 437 32.63 23.94 -48.95
C GLY A 437 32.31 24.80 -50.18
N ALA A 438 32.21 26.12 -50.05
CA ALA A 438 32.02 27.02 -51.17
C ALA A 438 33.36 27.18 -51.92
N ASN A 439 33.45 26.66 -53.15
CA ASN A 439 34.62 26.75 -54.02
C ASN A 439 34.97 28.21 -54.36
N GLY A 440 35.67 28.90 -53.47
CA GLY A 440 36.06 30.31 -53.65
C GLY A 440 36.46 31.05 -52.38
N VAL A 441 37.03 30.36 -51.36
CA VAL A 441 37.45 31.01 -50.11
C VAL A 441 38.67 31.93 -50.36
N THR A 442 38.42 33.18 -50.73
CA THR A 442 39.46 34.23 -50.83
C THR A 442 39.67 35.00 -49.53
N GLU A 443 38.76 34.90 -48.56
CA GLU A 443 38.84 35.68 -47.31
C GLU A 443 39.35 34.85 -46.13
N ARG A 444 40.67 34.75 -46.04
CA ARG A 444 41.40 34.13 -44.92
C ARG A 444 41.01 34.72 -43.54
N GLY A 445 40.58 35.98 -43.52
CA GLY A 445 40.16 36.70 -42.31
C GLY A 445 38.85 36.20 -41.70
N GLU A 446 37.83 35.90 -42.51
CA GLU A 446 36.53 35.43 -42.03
C GLU A 446 36.63 34.04 -41.39
N VAL A 447 37.41 33.15 -42.01
CA VAL A 447 37.70 31.81 -41.47
C VAL A 447 38.40 31.91 -40.11
N GLN A 448 39.40 32.79 -39.99
CA GLN A 448 40.13 33.01 -38.73
C GLN A 448 39.21 33.60 -37.65
N ALA A 449 38.33 34.54 -38.00
CA ALA A 449 37.36 35.11 -37.07
C ALA A 449 36.38 34.04 -36.54
N MET A 450 35.89 33.15 -37.39
CA MET A 450 35.01 32.05 -36.93
C MET A 450 35.73 31.01 -36.08
N TYR A 451 37.01 30.70 -36.34
CA TYR A 451 37.78 29.86 -35.44
C TYR A 451 37.91 30.48 -34.05
N GLN A 452 38.12 31.80 -33.96
CA GLN A 452 38.15 32.51 -32.68
C GLN A 452 36.79 32.51 -31.99
N GLU A 453 35.70 32.68 -32.73
CA GLU A 453 34.33 32.62 -32.19
C GLU A 453 34.02 31.22 -31.61
N ILE A 454 34.36 30.14 -32.34
CA ILE A 454 34.17 28.76 -31.87
C ILE A 454 34.97 28.51 -30.59
N GLU A 455 36.23 28.97 -30.52
CA GLU A 455 37.05 28.79 -29.32
C GLU A 455 36.48 29.57 -28.11
N GLN A 456 35.97 30.79 -28.33
CA GLN A 456 35.29 31.55 -27.27
C GLN A 456 34.03 30.84 -26.77
N LEU A 457 33.21 30.28 -27.67
CA LEU A 457 32.02 29.52 -27.30
C LEU A 457 32.38 28.27 -26.50
N ARG A 458 33.44 27.54 -26.89
CA ARG A 458 33.95 26.39 -26.13
C ARG A 458 34.52 26.76 -24.75
N GLN A 459 35.11 27.95 -24.60
CA GLN A 459 35.54 28.45 -23.29
C GLN A 459 34.35 28.77 -22.38
N ARG A 460 33.28 29.35 -22.92
CA ARG A 460 32.02 29.59 -22.18
C ARG A 460 31.35 28.29 -21.77
N GLU A 461 31.33 27.30 -22.65
CA GLU A 461 30.83 25.95 -22.36
C GLU A 461 31.55 25.33 -21.16
N ARG A 462 32.89 25.31 -21.18
CA ARG A 462 33.72 24.82 -20.05
C ARG A 462 33.44 25.56 -18.74
N THR A 463 33.18 26.86 -18.81
CA THR A 463 32.84 27.67 -17.63
C THR A 463 31.48 27.30 -17.06
N LEU A 464 30.47 27.14 -17.92
CA LEU A 464 29.12 26.72 -17.51
C LEU A 464 29.12 25.28 -16.96
N GLU A 465 29.90 24.37 -17.55
CA GLU A 465 30.07 23.00 -17.03
C GLU A 465 30.70 23.01 -15.63
N SER A 466 31.72 23.84 -15.40
CA SER A 466 32.33 24.01 -14.07
C SER A 466 31.34 24.56 -13.05
N GLN A 467 30.55 25.57 -13.41
CA GLN A 467 29.50 26.13 -12.55
C GLN A 467 28.41 25.10 -12.25
N LEU A 468 28.00 24.31 -13.24
CA LEU A 468 27.02 23.25 -13.05
C LEU A 468 27.55 22.17 -12.09
N ALA A 469 28.82 21.76 -12.25
CA ALA A 469 29.46 20.82 -11.33
C ALA A 469 29.53 21.36 -9.89
N GLN A 470 29.80 22.65 -9.72
CA GLN A 470 29.81 23.29 -8.39
C GLN A 470 28.41 23.31 -7.75
N VAL A 471 27.38 23.63 -8.52
CA VAL A 471 25.98 23.60 -8.05
C VAL A 471 25.54 22.17 -7.71
N GLN A 472 25.93 21.18 -8.52
CA GLN A 472 25.65 19.77 -8.25
C GLN A 472 26.35 19.28 -6.98
N THR A 473 27.60 19.68 -6.75
CA THR A 473 28.32 19.38 -5.50
C THR A 473 27.62 19.99 -4.28
N THR A 474 27.17 21.24 -4.41
CA THR A 474 26.41 21.94 -3.35
C THR A 474 25.05 21.28 -3.09
N ARG A 475 24.39 20.81 -4.16
CA ARG A 475 23.14 20.08 -4.07
C ARG A 475 23.33 18.78 -3.29
N VAL A 476 24.35 17.98 -3.63
CA VAL A 476 24.67 16.73 -2.93
C VAL A 476 24.97 17.01 -1.45
N ALA A 477 25.79 18.02 -1.14
CA ALA A 477 26.09 18.39 0.24
C ALA A 477 24.84 18.82 1.04
N ASN A 478 23.91 19.55 0.42
CA ASN A 478 22.66 19.94 1.05
C ASN A 478 21.68 18.76 1.20
N THR A 479 21.67 17.82 0.26
CA THR A 479 20.84 16.61 0.34
C THR A 479 21.40 15.57 1.32
N ASP A 480 22.71 15.53 1.55
CA ASP A 480 23.31 14.67 2.58
C ASP A 480 23.00 15.19 4.00
N TYR A 481 22.92 16.52 4.15
CA TYR A 481 22.53 17.15 5.41
C TYR A 481 21.04 16.91 5.73
N THR A 482 20.17 16.93 4.71
CA THR A 482 18.77 16.51 4.87
C THR A 482 18.63 14.99 4.92
N GLY A 483 19.59 14.20 4.43
CA GLY A 483 19.62 12.73 4.47
C GLY A 483 19.72 12.14 5.88
N ARG A 484 20.24 12.89 6.86
CA ARG A 484 20.12 12.51 8.29
C ARG A 484 18.72 12.76 8.89
N ALA A 485 17.81 13.42 8.17
CA ALA A 485 16.46 13.73 8.64
C ALA A 485 15.33 13.55 7.59
N GLY A 486 15.61 13.01 6.39
CA GLY A 486 14.76 13.25 5.21
C GLY A 486 14.88 12.17 4.15
N GLN A 487 14.35 11.00 4.45
CA GLN A 487 14.30 9.81 3.58
C GLN A 487 13.33 9.96 2.37
N ALA A 488 12.57 11.07 2.28
CA ALA A 488 11.50 11.25 1.29
C ALA A 488 11.91 11.96 -0.02
N ILE A 489 13.09 12.60 -0.09
CA ILE A 489 13.50 13.40 -1.27
C ILE A 489 14.25 12.54 -2.30
N THR A 490 14.87 11.44 -1.88
CA THR A 490 15.61 10.48 -2.73
C THR A 490 14.73 9.69 -3.69
N ASP A 491 13.45 9.51 -3.36
CA ASP A 491 12.51 8.73 -4.19
C ASP A 491 12.06 9.49 -5.44
N ALA A 492 12.00 10.83 -5.40
CA ALA A 492 11.65 11.64 -6.56
C ALA A 492 12.76 11.72 -7.62
N ALA A 493 14.03 11.73 -7.18
CA ALA A 493 15.18 11.75 -8.09
C ALA A 493 15.39 10.38 -8.76
N SER A 494 15.22 9.29 -8.01
CA SER A 494 15.28 7.94 -8.56
C SER A 494 14.09 7.62 -9.47
N LEU A 495 12.91 8.18 -9.22
CA LEU A 495 11.73 8.06 -10.09
C LEU A 495 11.90 8.81 -11.43
N ASN A 496 12.45 10.02 -11.42
CA ASN A 496 12.72 10.78 -12.64
C ASN A 496 13.80 10.10 -13.52
N GLU A 497 14.84 9.56 -12.90
CA GLU A 497 15.88 8.81 -13.62
C GLU A 497 15.32 7.47 -14.16
N MET A 498 14.40 6.83 -13.43
CA MET A 498 13.69 5.64 -13.90
C MET A 498 12.79 5.96 -15.12
N GLN A 499 12.11 7.09 -15.12
CA GLN A 499 11.30 7.54 -16.25
C GLN A 499 12.17 7.83 -17.48
N ARG A 500 13.33 8.47 -17.31
CA ARG A 500 14.29 8.70 -18.41
C ARG A 500 14.75 7.38 -19.04
N LEU A 501 15.11 6.40 -18.22
CA LEU A 501 15.57 5.09 -18.69
C LEU A 501 14.44 4.26 -19.33
N ARG A 502 13.17 4.45 -18.93
CA ARG A 502 12.02 3.85 -19.60
C ARG A 502 11.81 4.43 -21.00
N LEU A 503 12.00 5.74 -21.16
CA LEU A 503 11.91 6.40 -22.46
C LEU A 503 13.04 5.96 -23.41
N GLU A 504 14.27 5.86 -22.91
CA GLU A 504 15.42 5.39 -23.71
C GLU A 504 15.22 3.93 -24.18
N ASN A 505 14.74 3.05 -23.30
CA ASN A 505 14.39 1.67 -23.67
C ASN A 505 13.19 1.58 -24.64
N ALA A 506 12.19 2.45 -24.50
CA ALA A 506 11.07 2.51 -25.42
C ALA A 506 11.53 2.95 -26.81
N GLU A 507 12.47 3.88 -26.91
CA GLU A 507 13.01 4.33 -28.18
C GLU A 507 13.86 3.25 -28.85
N LEU A 508 14.73 2.55 -28.10
CA LEU A 508 15.48 1.39 -28.60
C LEU A 508 14.54 0.30 -29.16
N ARG A 509 13.43 0.02 -28.47
CA ARG A 509 12.41 -0.91 -28.96
C ARG A 509 11.75 -0.44 -30.25
N LYS A 510 11.46 0.85 -30.40
CA LYS A 510 10.95 1.39 -31.68
C LYS A 510 11.96 1.24 -32.81
N THR A 511 13.25 1.44 -32.54
CA THR A 511 14.31 1.23 -33.52
C THR A 511 14.35 -0.23 -33.96
N ILE A 512 14.26 -1.18 -33.02
CA ILE A 512 14.19 -2.63 -33.29
C ILE A 512 12.94 -3.00 -34.11
N THR A 513 11.77 -2.49 -33.74
CA THR A 513 10.53 -2.79 -34.48
C THR A 513 10.57 -2.24 -35.91
N LYS A 514 11.16 -1.06 -36.13
CA LYS A 514 11.41 -0.50 -37.48
C LYS A 514 12.39 -1.36 -38.29
N LEU A 515 13.39 -1.94 -37.64
CA LEU A 515 14.34 -2.86 -38.27
C LEU A 515 13.72 -4.24 -38.57
N GLY A 516 12.73 -4.68 -37.79
CA GLY A 516 12.02 -5.95 -38.00
C GLY A 516 10.89 -5.90 -39.04
N HIS A 517 10.27 -4.74 -39.26
CA HIS A 517 9.18 -4.57 -40.24
C HIS A 517 9.65 -4.20 -41.65
N SER A 518 10.90 -3.78 -41.83
CA SER A 518 11.50 -3.73 -43.16
C SER A 518 11.91 -5.16 -43.53
N GLY A 519 11.13 -5.81 -44.40
CA GLY A 519 11.32 -7.18 -44.90
C GLY A 519 12.59 -7.40 -45.74
N GLY A 520 13.68 -6.74 -45.37
CA GLY A 520 15.00 -6.76 -45.99
C GLY A 520 16.04 -6.22 -45.01
N ALA A 521 16.08 -6.75 -43.78
CA ALA A 521 17.16 -6.43 -42.85
C ALA A 521 18.48 -6.99 -43.43
N THR A 522 19.23 -6.11 -44.11
CA THR A 522 20.55 -6.45 -44.64
C THR A 522 21.51 -6.73 -43.46
N PRO A 523 22.54 -7.57 -43.66
CA PRO A 523 23.55 -7.86 -42.63
C PRO A 523 24.17 -6.61 -41.98
N THR A 524 24.17 -5.49 -42.70
CA THR A 524 24.65 -4.18 -42.24
C THR A 524 23.82 -3.62 -41.08
N ASN A 525 22.49 -3.76 -41.12
CA ASN A 525 21.58 -3.22 -40.10
C ASN A 525 21.65 -3.99 -38.77
N LEU A 526 21.83 -5.32 -38.80
CA LEU A 526 22.08 -6.10 -37.59
C LEU A 526 23.45 -5.80 -36.98
N ASN A 527 24.45 -5.48 -37.81
CA ASN A 527 25.80 -5.16 -37.33
C ASN A 527 25.83 -3.78 -36.63
N GLU A 528 25.08 -2.80 -37.13
CA GLU A 528 24.89 -1.51 -36.42
C GLU A 528 24.13 -1.66 -35.11
N ALA A 529 23.07 -2.47 -35.08
CA ALA A 529 22.35 -2.79 -33.85
C ALA A 529 23.25 -3.49 -32.82
N SER A 530 24.07 -4.44 -33.25
CA SER A 530 25.05 -5.12 -32.40
C SER A 530 26.10 -4.14 -31.84
N LYS A 531 26.64 -3.23 -32.66
CA LYS A 531 27.57 -2.19 -32.21
C LYS A 531 26.96 -1.25 -31.16
N ALA A 532 25.71 -0.83 -31.35
CA ALA A 532 25.00 0.02 -30.39
C ALA A 532 24.81 -0.69 -29.03
N TYR A 533 24.51 -1.99 -29.06
CA TYR A 533 24.41 -2.82 -27.85
C TYR A 533 25.76 -2.97 -27.13
N VAL A 534 26.84 -3.24 -27.87
CA VAL A 534 28.19 -3.32 -27.28
C VAL A 534 28.58 -2.02 -26.57
N ALA A 535 28.28 -0.86 -27.17
CA ALA A 535 28.53 0.43 -26.51
C ALA A 535 27.70 0.65 -25.23
N THR A 536 26.48 0.10 -25.16
CA THR A 536 25.66 0.14 -23.93
C THR A 536 26.24 -0.77 -22.85
N ILE A 537 26.75 -1.94 -23.22
CA ILE A 537 27.42 -2.89 -22.31
C ILE A 537 28.68 -2.25 -21.71
N GLU A 538 29.54 -1.63 -22.51
CA GLU A 538 30.74 -0.93 -22.04
C GLU A 538 30.39 0.21 -21.07
N LYS A 539 29.31 0.96 -21.35
CA LYS A 539 28.80 2.02 -20.46
C LYS A 539 28.28 1.45 -19.12
N LEU A 540 27.64 0.28 -19.14
CA LEU A 540 27.20 -0.40 -17.92
C LEU A 540 28.39 -0.96 -17.11
N GLN A 541 29.40 -1.55 -17.76
CA GLN A 541 30.61 -2.06 -17.11
C GLN A 541 31.38 -0.94 -16.40
N SER A 542 31.61 0.19 -17.08
CA SER A 542 32.31 1.33 -16.49
C SER A 542 31.58 1.90 -15.27
N ARG A 543 30.24 1.85 -15.26
CA ARG A 543 29.42 2.29 -14.13
C ARG A 543 29.43 1.30 -12.96
N ILE A 544 29.39 -0.01 -13.24
CA ILE A 544 29.57 -1.04 -12.21
C ILE A 544 30.93 -0.89 -11.54
N ALA A 545 32.00 -0.75 -12.33
CA ALA A 545 33.36 -0.58 -11.81
C ALA A 545 33.50 0.65 -10.89
N ARG A 546 32.86 1.78 -11.22
CA ARG A 546 32.83 2.96 -10.34
C ARG A 546 32.10 2.68 -9.03
N LEU A 547 30.91 2.08 -9.08
CA LEU A 547 30.14 1.76 -7.86
C LEU A 547 30.81 0.71 -6.98
N GLU A 548 31.57 -0.22 -7.56
CA GLU A 548 32.38 -1.16 -6.79
C GLU A 548 33.55 -0.46 -6.08
N ALA A 549 34.19 0.50 -6.74
CA ALA A 549 35.23 1.33 -6.14
C ALA A 549 34.68 2.21 -5.00
N ASP A 550 33.51 2.83 -5.21
CA ASP A 550 32.85 3.65 -4.19
C ASP A 550 32.42 2.80 -2.97
N ASN A 551 31.86 1.61 -3.20
CA ASN A 551 31.54 0.66 -2.14
C ASN A 551 32.78 0.17 -1.38
N ALA A 552 33.89 -0.07 -2.09
CA ALA A 552 35.16 -0.45 -1.46
C ALA A 552 35.69 0.69 -0.56
N HIS A 553 35.59 1.94 -1.01
CA HIS A 553 35.96 3.12 -0.24
C HIS A 553 35.08 3.31 1.01
N LEU A 554 33.76 3.14 0.87
CA LEU A 554 32.81 3.18 2.01
C LEU A 554 33.09 2.09 3.05
N ARG A 555 33.49 0.89 2.62
CA ARG A 555 33.89 -0.21 3.50
C ARG A 555 35.21 0.08 4.24
N GLN A 556 36.18 0.71 3.58
CA GLN A 556 37.45 1.09 4.21
C GLN A 556 37.27 2.20 5.27
N ASN A 557 36.29 3.08 5.10
CA ASN A 557 36.03 4.18 6.03
C ASN A 557 35.08 3.83 7.20
N GLY A 558 34.81 2.55 7.44
CA GLY A 558 34.03 2.09 8.60
C GLY A 558 32.51 2.36 8.51
N GLY A 559 31.99 2.66 7.31
CA GLY A 559 30.56 2.87 7.09
C GLY A 559 29.78 1.56 7.10
N VAL A 560 29.43 1.05 8.28
CA VAL A 560 28.51 -0.10 8.44
C VAL A 560 27.12 0.44 8.81
N GLY A 561 26.52 1.17 7.88
CA GLY A 561 25.19 1.79 8.05
C GLY A 561 24.30 1.61 6.81
N ALA A 562 23.05 2.06 6.90
CA ALA A 562 22.03 1.94 5.85
C ALA A 562 22.47 2.47 4.45
N GLU A 563 23.42 3.42 4.44
CA GLU A 563 24.06 3.95 3.22
C GLU A 563 24.82 2.87 2.44
N ASN A 564 25.52 1.96 3.13
CA ASN A 564 26.23 0.83 2.52
C ASN A 564 25.23 -0.19 1.94
N ALA A 565 24.08 -0.37 2.59
CA ALA A 565 23.02 -1.25 2.09
C ALA A 565 22.37 -0.71 0.80
N ALA A 566 22.14 0.59 0.70
CA ALA A 566 21.58 1.23 -0.50
C ALA A 566 22.55 1.19 -1.69
N ALA A 567 23.84 1.48 -1.44
CA ALA A 567 24.88 1.39 -2.47
C ALA A 567 25.13 -0.06 -2.93
N ILE A 568 25.00 -1.05 -2.04
CA ILE A 568 25.02 -2.48 -2.38
C ILE A 568 23.77 -2.86 -3.19
N ALA A 569 22.60 -2.33 -2.87
CA ALA A 569 21.36 -2.59 -3.61
C ALA A 569 21.39 -2.00 -5.04
N GLU A 570 21.89 -0.77 -5.21
CA GLU A 570 22.10 -0.14 -6.54
C GLU A 570 23.12 -0.95 -7.36
N LEU A 571 24.23 -1.37 -6.74
CA LEU A 571 25.22 -2.22 -7.38
C LEU A 571 24.61 -3.54 -7.87
N HIS A 572 23.82 -4.20 -7.03
CA HIS A 572 23.16 -5.47 -7.37
C HIS A 572 22.16 -5.31 -8.52
N LYS A 573 21.41 -4.20 -8.53
CA LYS A 573 20.46 -3.86 -9.60
C LYS A 573 21.17 -3.59 -10.93
N LEU A 574 22.33 -2.92 -10.90
CA LEU A 574 23.16 -2.67 -12.09
C LEU A 574 23.79 -3.96 -12.62
N LYS A 575 24.29 -4.85 -11.76
CA LYS A 575 24.79 -6.18 -12.17
C LYS A 575 23.72 -7.01 -12.87
N LYS A 576 22.50 -7.06 -12.32
CA LYS A 576 21.38 -7.78 -12.95
C LYS A 576 21.01 -7.22 -14.32
N ARG A 577 21.09 -5.89 -14.51
CA ARG A 577 20.86 -5.26 -15.83
C ARG A 577 21.97 -5.55 -16.82
N TYR A 578 23.21 -5.61 -16.35
CA TYR A 578 24.36 -6.00 -17.17
C TYR A 578 24.21 -7.44 -17.68
N GLU A 579 23.92 -8.40 -16.80
CA GLU A 579 23.65 -9.80 -17.17
C GLU A 579 22.50 -9.91 -18.18
N GLN A 580 21.42 -9.16 -17.98
CA GLN A 580 20.29 -9.14 -18.92
C GLN A 580 20.69 -8.60 -20.30
N SER A 581 21.59 -7.62 -20.36
CA SER A 581 22.10 -7.08 -21.62
C SER A 581 23.06 -8.05 -22.33
N GLU A 582 23.84 -8.84 -21.60
CA GLU A 582 24.69 -9.89 -22.17
C GLU A 582 23.86 -11.00 -22.81
N LEU A 583 22.81 -11.47 -22.13
CA LEU A 583 21.89 -12.48 -22.68
C LEU A 583 21.21 -12.03 -23.97
N GLU A 584 20.80 -10.77 -24.05
CA GLU A 584 20.20 -10.22 -25.28
C GLU A 584 21.26 -10.11 -26.40
N ASN A 585 22.51 -9.78 -26.08
CA ASN A 585 23.59 -9.75 -27.05
C ASN A 585 23.92 -11.16 -27.58
N GLU A 586 23.92 -12.18 -26.71
CA GLU A 586 24.05 -13.58 -27.13
C GLU A 586 22.89 -14.01 -28.05
N ARG A 587 21.66 -13.57 -27.75
CA ARG A 587 20.49 -13.82 -28.59
C ARG A 587 20.66 -13.18 -29.97
N LEU A 588 21.10 -11.92 -30.04
CA LEU A 588 21.38 -11.23 -31.31
C LEU A 588 22.52 -11.92 -32.08
N GLY A 589 23.56 -12.39 -31.40
CA GLY A 589 24.65 -13.17 -32.00
C GLY A 589 24.16 -14.49 -32.63
N ARG A 590 23.23 -15.19 -31.97
CA ARG A 590 22.58 -16.39 -32.53
C ARG A 590 21.74 -16.06 -33.75
N LEU A 591 20.98 -14.97 -33.73
CA LEU A 591 20.19 -14.52 -34.88
C LEU A 591 21.07 -14.13 -36.08
N LEU A 592 22.20 -13.46 -35.83
CA LEU A 592 23.21 -13.14 -36.86
C LEU A 592 23.81 -14.41 -37.48
N THR A 593 24.09 -15.42 -36.65
CA THR A 593 24.63 -16.71 -37.10
C THR A 593 23.62 -17.45 -37.98
N GLN A 594 22.36 -17.54 -37.53
CA GLN A 594 21.28 -18.14 -38.32
C GLN A 594 21.02 -17.39 -39.64
N ALA A 595 21.12 -16.06 -39.64
CA ALA A 595 20.98 -15.25 -40.85
C ALA A 595 22.14 -15.51 -41.85
N ARG A 596 23.37 -15.68 -41.36
CA ARG A 596 24.52 -16.08 -42.20
C ARG A 596 24.36 -17.47 -42.77
N GLU A 597 23.94 -18.44 -41.95
CA GLU A 597 23.71 -19.82 -42.40
C GLU A 597 22.63 -19.91 -43.48
N ARG A 598 21.54 -19.14 -43.34
CA ARG A 598 20.49 -19.04 -44.37
C ARG A 598 20.96 -18.33 -45.64
N GLY A 599 21.85 -17.36 -45.53
CA GLY A 599 22.45 -16.69 -46.68
C GLY A 599 23.54 -17.50 -47.40
N ALA A 600 24.13 -18.49 -46.73
CA ALA A 600 25.20 -19.33 -47.26
C ALA A 600 24.72 -20.62 -47.94
N GLN A 601 23.42 -20.90 -47.95
CA GLN A 601 22.87 -22.08 -48.63
C GLN A 601 22.82 -21.81 -50.15
N PRO A 602 23.66 -22.48 -50.96
CA PRO A 602 23.64 -22.27 -52.41
C PRO A 602 22.29 -22.74 -52.96
N GLN A 603 21.62 -21.85 -53.69
CA GLN A 603 20.44 -22.19 -54.48
C GLN A 603 20.82 -23.27 -55.49
N GLN A 604 20.52 -24.53 -55.16
CA GLN A 604 20.54 -25.62 -56.10
C GLN A 604 19.17 -26.29 -56.12
N LEU A 605 18.61 -26.29 -57.32
CA LEU A 605 17.49 -27.08 -57.84
C LEU A 605 16.06 -26.61 -57.52
N ALA A 606 15.47 -25.94 -58.52
CA ALA A 606 14.18 -26.37 -59.07
C ALA A 606 14.04 -25.89 -60.53
N ALA A 607 14.55 -26.69 -61.46
CA ALA A 607 13.94 -26.84 -62.77
C ALA A 607 13.17 -28.17 -62.74
N VAL A 608 11.97 -28.20 -63.36
CA VAL A 608 11.21 -29.35 -63.90
C VAL A 608 9.69 -29.25 -63.62
N SER A 609 9.00 -28.79 -64.67
CA SER A 609 7.72 -29.22 -65.27
C SER A 609 6.41 -29.39 -64.47
N ALA A 610 5.37 -28.72 -65.01
CA ALA A 610 3.93 -29.00 -64.92
C ALA A 610 3.56 -30.40 -65.50
N PRO A 611 2.36 -31.02 -65.29
CA PRO A 611 1.06 -30.48 -65.76
C PRO A 611 -0.23 -30.82 -64.96
N GLN A 612 -1.28 -30.01 -65.22
CA GLN A 612 -2.73 -30.28 -65.40
C GLN A 612 -3.55 -31.16 -64.42
N THR A 613 -4.68 -30.57 -63.99
CA THR A 613 -5.92 -31.14 -63.41
C THR A 613 -6.84 -31.74 -64.51
N PRO A 614 -8.10 -32.24 -64.29
CA PRO A 614 -8.92 -32.49 -63.07
C PRO A 614 -9.81 -33.80 -63.08
N VAL A 615 -10.69 -33.95 -62.06
CA VAL A 615 -12.07 -34.52 -62.08
C VAL A 615 -12.35 -35.97 -61.56
N SER A 616 -13.23 -36.01 -60.53
CA SER A 616 -14.34 -36.96 -60.21
C SER A 616 -14.19 -38.28 -59.44
N LYS A 617 -14.94 -38.30 -58.31
CA LYS A 617 -16.04 -39.24 -57.93
C LYS A 617 -15.77 -40.66 -57.37
N ILE A 618 -16.44 -40.86 -56.23
CA ILE A 618 -17.24 -42.02 -55.79
C ILE A 618 -16.53 -43.27 -55.22
N SER A 619 -16.84 -43.44 -53.93
CA SER A 619 -16.99 -44.60 -53.05
C SER A 619 -16.74 -46.05 -53.49
N LYS A 620 -16.26 -46.79 -52.47
CA LYS A 620 -16.56 -48.17 -52.02
C LYS A 620 -15.47 -49.23 -52.26
N ALA A 621 -15.11 -49.86 -51.14
CA ALA A 621 -14.88 -51.30 -50.86
C ALA A 621 -14.00 -52.09 -51.84
N ASP A 622 -13.04 -52.94 -51.43
CA ASP A 622 -13.09 -53.96 -50.38
C ASP A 622 -11.67 -54.55 -50.17
N LYS A 623 -11.46 -55.10 -48.97
CA LYS A 623 -10.64 -56.30 -48.61
C LYS A 623 -9.11 -56.40 -48.82
N ALA A 624 -8.47 -56.64 -47.65
CA ALA A 624 -7.45 -57.67 -47.32
C ALA A 624 -6.02 -57.49 -47.86
N LEU A 625 -4.91 -57.79 -47.17
CA LEU A 625 -4.62 -58.61 -45.98
C LEU A 625 -3.54 -57.92 -45.12
N THR A 626 -3.68 -58.04 -43.80
CA THR A 626 -2.62 -57.86 -42.79
C THR A 626 -1.97 -59.22 -42.45
N PRO A 627 -0.66 -59.30 -42.17
CA PRO A 627 -0.06 -60.45 -41.52
C PRO A 627 -0.14 -60.32 -39.99
N ALA A 628 -0.28 -61.48 -39.35
CA ALA A 628 -0.50 -61.69 -37.93
C ALA A 628 0.69 -61.26 -37.06
N VAL A 629 0.37 -60.61 -35.93
CA VAL A 629 1.24 -60.54 -34.74
C VAL A 629 0.43 -61.03 -33.55
N THR A 630 1.01 -62.00 -32.86
CA THR A 630 0.50 -62.71 -31.69
C THR A 630 0.08 -61.77 -30.57
N ALA A 631 -1.18 -61.89 -30.12
CA ALA A 631 -1.74 -61.13 -29.01
C ALA A 631 -1.21 -61.65 -27.65
N PRO A 632 -0.72 -60.77 -26.75
CA PRO A 632 -0.57 -61.11 -25.34
C PRO A 632 -1.95 -61.13 -24.67
N GLN A 633 -2.18 -62.14 -23.84
CA GLN A 633 -3.44 -62.35 -23.11
C GLN A 633 -3.78 -61.12 -22.26
N MET A 634 -4.98 -60.57 -22.48
CA MET A 634 -5.54 -59.53 -21.61
C MET A 634 -5.88 -60.13 -20.24
N ILE A 635 -5.08 -59.76 -19.24
CA ILE A 635 -5.49 -59.84 -17.84
C ILE A 635 -6.62 -58.82 -17.67
N THR A 636 -7.87 -59.28 -17.60
CA THR A 636 -8.99 -58.44 -17.16
C THR A 636 -8.80 -58.14 -15.68
N SER A 637 -8.09 -57.06 -15.37
CA SER A 637 -8.00 -56.53 -14.02
C SER A 637 -9.40 -56.11 -13.57
N ARG A 638 -10.02 -56.95 -12.73
CA ARG A 638 -11.19 -56.61 -11.92
C ARG A 638 -10.80 -55.44 -11.00
N VAL A 639 -10.87 -54.20 -11.48
CA VAL A 639 -10.92 -53.04 -10.59
C VAL A 639 -12.30 -53.11 -9.93
N SER A 640 -12.29 -53.71 -8.73
CA SER A 640 -13.49 -54.13 -8.01
C SER A 640 -14.33 -52.92 -7.59
N LYS A 641 -15.66 -53.06 -7.71
CA LYS A 641 -16.69 -52.21 -7.08
C LYS A 641 -16.34 -51.78 -5.64
N ALA A 642 -15.57 -52.60 -4.92
CA ALA A 642 -15.08 -52.35 -3.56
C ALA A 642 -14.22 -51.07 -3.40
N ALA A 643 -13.41 -50.68 -4.39
CA ALA A 643 -12.55 -49.49 -4.26
C ALA A 643 -13.35 -48.19 -4.17
N ASN A 644 -14.55 -48.15 -4.77
CA ASN A 644 -15.42 -46.97 -4.75
C ASN A 644 -16.29 -46.89 -3.48
N GLU A 645 -16.54 -48.00 -2.80
CA GLU A 645 -17.30 -47.96 -1.53
C GLU A 645 -16.41 -47.48 -0.39
N GLN A 646 -15.13 -47.87 -0.40
CA GLN A 646 -14.15 -47.43 0.58
C GLN A 646 -13.97 -45.90 0.61
N SER A 647 -14.00 -45.23 -0.55
CA SER A 647 -13.93 -43.76 -0.62
C SER A 647 -15.15 -43.09 0.01
N LYS A 648 -16.35 -43.71 -0.06
CA LYS A 648 -17.56 -43.17 0.57
C LYS A 648 -17.44 -43.17 2.09
N ASP A 649 -16.95 -44.27 2.66
CA ASP A 649 -16.76 -44.39 4.11
C ASP A 649 -15.72 -43.39 4.62
N LYS A 650 -14.61 -43.20 3.88
CA LYS A 650 -13.61 -42.16 4.18
C LYS A 650 -14.24 -40.76 4.19
N VAL A 651 -15.01 -40.41 3.17
CA VAL A 651 -15.71 -39.12 3.09
C VAL A 651 -16.65 -38.93 4.28
N LEU A 652 -17.49 -39.93 4.56
CA LEU A 652 -18.45 -39.87 5.66
C LEU A 652 -17.74 -39.71 7.01
N MET A 653 -16.65 -40.46 7.24
CA MET A 653 -15.83 -40.33 8.45
C MET A 653 -15.21 -38.93 8.59
N SER A 654 -14.67 -38.36 7.51
CA SER A 654 -14.11 -36.99 7.54
C SER A 654 -15.16 -35.95 7.91
N LEU A 655 -16.35 -36.02 7.30
CA LEU A 655 -17.46 -35.11 7.60
C LEU A 655 -17.98 -35.27 9.03
N GLN A 656 -18.13 -36.51 9.52
CA GLN A 656 -18.55 -36.80 10.89
C GLN A 656 -17.51 -36.31 11.92
N ARG A 657 -16.21 -36.54 11.67
CA ARG A 657 -15.14 -36.09 12.57
C ARG A 657 -15.06 -34.57 12.63
N ALA A 658 -15.36 -33.89 11.51
CA ALA A 658 -15.50 -32.43 11.45
C ALA A 658 -16.81 -31.93 12.07
N SER A 659 -17.70 -32.84 12.48
CA SER A 659 -19.04 -32.55 12.99
C SER A 659 -19.91 -31.77 11.98
N ILE A 660 -19.63 -31.91 10.68
CA ILE A 660 -20.40 -31.26 9.61
C ILE A 660 -21.77 -31.96 9.52
N PRO A 661 -22.88 -31.22 9.69
CA PRO A 661 -24.21 -31.82 9.63
C PRO A 661 -24.50 -32.24 8.19
N VAL A 662 -24.77 -33.52 7.98
CA VAL A 662 -25.23 -34.04 6.70
C VAL A 662 -26.73 -34.26 6.84
N THR A 663 -27.54 -33.36 6.28
CA THR A 663 -29.00 -33.41 6.43
C THR A 663 -29.64 -34.42 5.46
N SER A 664 -28.99 -34.69 4.34
CA SER A 664 -29.33 -35.74 3.38
C SER A 664 -28.38 -36.94 3.48
N SER A 665 -28.68 -38.05 2.81
CA SER A 665 -27.69 -39.12 2.63
C SER A 665 -26.55 -38.62 1.74
N ILE A 666 -25.31 -39.07 2.01
CA ILE A 666 -24.21 -38.85 1.07
C ILE A 666 -24.46 -39.71 -0.17
N ASP A 667 -24.81 -39.05 -1.26
CA ASP A 667 -25.18 -39.68 -2.52
C ASP A 667 -24.02 -39.66 -3.50
N ARG A 668 -23.77 -40.79 -4.16
CA ARG A 668 -22.74 -40.89 -5.20
C ARG A 668 -23.34 -40.52 -6.55
N LEU A 669 -22.73 -39.57 -7.24
CA LEU A 669 -23.14 -39.17 -8.59
C LEU A 669 -22.64 -40.19 -9.62
N ALA A 670 -23.49 -41.18 -9.94
CA ALA A 670 -23.13 -42.31 -10.78
C ALA A 670 -22.76 -41.92 -12.23
N ASN A 671 -23.35 -40.85 -12.77
CA ASN A 671 -23.10 -40.35 -14.12
C ASN A 671 -21.73 -39.65 -14.27
N VAL A 672 -21.16 -39.14 -13.19
CA VAL A 672 -19.86 -38.44 -13.20
C VAL A 672 -18.73 -39.32 -12.64
N SER A 673 -19.07 -40.31 -11.82
CA SER A 673 -18.10 -41.20 -11.19
C SER A 673 -17.66 -42.33 -12.13
N ARG A 674 -16.36 -42.61 -12.17
CA ARG A 674 -15.71 -43.65 -12.99
C ARG A 674 -14.66 -44.42 -12.18
N PRO A 675 -14.10 -45.54 -12.65
CA PRO A 675 -13.02 -46.22 -11.93
C PRO A 675 -11.86 -45.25 -11.64
N GLY A 676 -11.45 -45.16 -10.36
CA GLY A 676 -10.40 -44.23 -9.89
C GLY A 676 -10.83 -42.78 -9.68
N PHE A 677 -12.12 -42.45 -9.90
CA PHE A 677 -12.67 -41.11 -9.67
C PHE A 677 -14.13 -41.18 -9.20
N ALA A 678 -14.42 -40.73 -7.99
CA ALA A 678 -15.78 -40.72 -7.47
C ALA A 678 -16.19 -39.31 -7.07
N VAL A 679 -17.47 -38.97 -7.30
CA VAL A 679 -18.05 -37.71 -6.83
C VAL A 679 -19.19 -38.04 -5.89
N TYR A 680 -19.16 -37.43 -4.71
CA TYR A 680 -20.23 -37.52 -3.73
C TYR A 680 -20.80 -36.14 -3.46
N GLN A 681 -22.09 -36.08 -3.15
CA GLN A 681 -22.78 -34.84 -2.81
C GLN A 681 -23.62 -35.04 -1.55
N TRP A 682 -23.83 -33.95 -0.82
CA TRP A 682 -24.72 -33.88 0.33
C TRP A 682 -25.20 -32.45 0.54
N ASP A 683 -26.27 -32.31 1.31
CA ASP A 683 -26.77 -31.01 1.78
C ASP A 683 -26.43 -30.81 3.25
N SER A 684 -26.09 -29.58 3.61
CA SER A 684 -25.80 -29.14 4.97
C SER A 684 -26.50 -27.80 5.24
N ASN A 685 -27.83 -27.86 5.40
CA ASN A 685 -28.70 -26.68 5.51
C ASN A 685 -28.55 -25.77 4.27
N ASP A 686 -28.00 -24.57 4.44
CA ASP A 686 -27.84 -23.54 3.40
C ASP A 686 -26.53 -23.70 2.60
N VAL A 687 -25.77 -24.77 2.85
CA VAL A 687 -24.53 -25.07 2.13
C VAL A 687 -24.65 -26.41 1.40
N TYR A 688 -24.40 -26.35 0.09
CA TYR A 688 -24.33 -27.53 -0.76
C TYR A 688 -22.90 -28.08 -0.76
N GLY A 689 -22.74 -29.35 -0.38
CA GLY A 689 -21.44 -30.00 -0.26
C GLY A 689 -21.19 -30.97 -1.40
N THR A 690 -20.02 -30.88 -2.02
CA THR A 690 -19.52 -31.92 -2.94
C THR A 690 -18.11 -32.34 -2.56
N VAL A 691 -17.77 -33.60 -2.89
CA VAL A 691 -16.39 -34.07 -2.80
C VAL A 691 -16.02 -34.90 -4.03
N GLU A 692 -14.93 -34.50 -4.69
CA GLU A 692 -14.28 -35.26 -5.77
C GLU A 692 -13.12 -36.06 -5.18
N VAL A 693 -13.18 -37.39 -5.27
CA VAL A 693 -12.13 -38.31 -4.83
C VAL A 693 -11.42 -38.88 -6.06
N THR A 694 -10.14 -38.57 -6.22
CA THR A 694 -9.29 -39.03 -7.32
C THR A 694 -8.18 -39.93 -6.78
N GLN A 695 -8.10 -41.17 -7.25
CA GLN A 695 -6.97 -42.04 -6.93
C GLN A 695 -5.70 -41.52 -7.63
N ALA A 696 -4.67 -41.22 -6.85
CA ALA A 696 -3.43 -40.66 -7.37
C ALA A 696 -2.24 -41.04 -6.48
N SER A 697 -1.12 -41.38 -7.10
CA SER A 697 0.12 -41.77 -6.40
C SER A 697 1.23 -40.74 -6.61
N GLY A 698 1.82 -40.25 -5.52
CA GLY A 698 3.02 -39.41 -5.54
C GLY A 698 2.85 -38.08 -4.79
N ALA A 699 3.92 -37.58 -4.17
CA ALA A 699 3.89 -36.35 -3.36
C ALA A 699 3.59 -35.07 -4.18
N GLN A 700 3.92 -35.05 -5.47
CA GLN A 700 3.66 -33.90 -6.38
C GLN A 700 2.21 -33.81 -6.88
N VAL A 701 1.37 -34.76 -6.46
CA VAL A 701 -0.03 -34.83 -6.86
C VAL A 701 -0.84 -33.66 -6.34
N LEU A 702 -0.58 -33.20 -5.10
CA LEU A 702 -1.37 -32.13 -4.48
C LEU A 702 -1.31 -30.85 -5.32
N ASP A 703 -0.09 -30.35 -5.60
CA ASP A 703 0.12 -29.11 -6.35
C ASP A 703 -0.48 -29.17 -7.75
N THR A 704 -0.32 -30.31 -8.41
CA THR A 704 -0.83 -30.50 -9.78
C THR A 704 -2.35 -30.55 -9.80
N LEU A 705 -2.96 -31.34 -8.90
CA LEU A 705 -4.39 -31.61 -8.92
C LEU A 705 -5.22 -30.45 -8.35
N HIS A 706 -4.78 -29.75 -7.30
CA HIS A 706 -5.55 -28.60 -6.81
C HIS A 706 -5.53 -27.46 -7.82
N ASN A 707 -4.39 -27.16 -8.44
CA ASN A 707 -4.32 -26.14 -9.50
C ASN A 707 -5.20 -26.52 -10.70
N ALA A 708 -5.20 -27.79 -11.10
CA ALA A 708 -6.10 -28.28 -12.15
C ALA A 708 -7.58 -28.11 -11.77
N TYR A 709 -7.93 -28.29 -10.49
CA TYR A 709 -9.28 -28.06 -9.99
C TYR A 709 -9.66 -26.57 -10.04
N ILE A 710 -8.78 -25.67 -9.59
CA ILE A 710 -9.02 -24.21 -9.64
C ILE A 710 -9.20 -23.74 -11.10
N GLU A 711 -8.36 -24.20 -12.03
CA GLU A 711 -8.53 -23.89 -13.47
C GLU A 711 -9.84 -24.45 -14.04
N LYS A 712 -10.25 -25.65 -13.63
CA LYS A 712 -11.53 -26.26 -14.01
C LYS A 712 -12.70 -25.41 -13.50
N THR A 713 -12.65 -24.94 -12.25
CA THR A 713 -13.66 -24.05 -11.67
C THR A 713 -13.69 -22.70 -12.37
N ARG A 714 -12.52 -22.10 -12.68
CA ARG A 714 -12.42 -20.86 -13.46
C ARG A 714 -13.11 -20.97 -14.82
N ARG A 715 -12.89 -22.07 -15.55
CA ARG A 715 -13.54 -22.27 -16.87
C ARG A 715 -15.05 -22.47 -16.79
N ARG A 716 -15.55 -23.00 -15.67
CA ARG A 716 -17.00 -23.14 -15.42
C ARG A 716 -17.63 -21.81 -15.03
N CYS A 717 -16.87 -20.93 -14.39
CA CYS A 717 -17.29 -19.57 -14.13
C CYS A 717 -17.41 -18.82 -15.46
N GLN A 718 -18.64 -18.45 -15.82
CA GLN A 718 -18.92 -17.64 -17.01
C GLN A 718 -18.93 -16.13 -16.69
N GLY A 719 -18.39 -15.75 -15.51
CA GLY A 719 -18.26 -14.38 -15.02
C GLY A 719 -16.84 -14.07 -14.55
N ASP A 720 -16.71 -13.07 -13.68
CA ASP A 720 -15.43 -12.72 -13.07
C ASP A 720 -15.11 -13.76 -11.99
N PHE A 721 -13.97 -14.43 -12.16
CA PHE A 721 -13.52 -15.49 -11.28
C PHE A 721 -12.37 -15.01 -10.41
N GLU A 722 -12.51 -15.21 -9.10
CA GLU A 722 -11.47 -14.98 -8.13
C GLU A 722 -11.28 -16.23 -7.25
N ALA A 723 -10.02 -16.55 -6.95
CA ALA A 723 -9.65 -17.65 -6.07
C ALA A 723 -8.57 -17.17 -5.10
N ILE A 724 -8.91 -17.15 -3.82
CA ILE A 724 -8.05 -16.66 -2.75
C ILE A 724 -7.54 -17.88 -1.97
N PRO A 725 -6.22 -18.14 -1.92
CA PRO A 725 -5.69 -19.22 -1.11
C PRO A 725 -5.94 -18.96 0.37
N VAL A 726 -6.25 -20.02 1.11
CA VAL A 726 -6.37 -19.99 2.57
C VAL A 726 -5.30 -20.89 3.18
N SER A 727 -4.62 -20.35 4.18
CA SER A 727 -3.54 -21.05 4.88
C SER A 727 -4.12 -22.21 5.69
N VAL A 728 -3.65 -23.43 5.41
CA VAL A 728 -3.97 -24.63 6.17
C VAL A 728 -2.68 -25.30 6.64
N MET A 729 -2.72 -25.90 7.83
CA MET A 729 -1.55 -26.59 8.37
C MET A 729 -1.40 -27.98 7.75
N GLY A 730 -0.35 -28.18 6.95
CA GLY A 730 0.05 -29.49 6.45
C GLY A 730 0.59 -29.44 5.03
N THR A 731 1.59 -30.27 4.71
CA THR A 731 2.19 -30.33 3.36
C THR A 731 1.29 -31.02 2.33
N ASN A 732 0.24 -31.71 2.79
CA ASN A 732 -0.65 -32.52 1.96
C ASN A 732 -2.06 -31.91 1.90
N MET A 733 -2.20 -30.62 2.21
CA MET A 733 -3.48 -29.94 2.27
C MET A 733 -3.38 -28.57 1.61
N ALA A 734 -4.49 -28.12 1.01
CA ALA A 734 -4.64 -26.75 0.51
C ALA A 734 -6.08 -26.30 0.75
N ALA A 735 -6.32 -25.01 0.85
CA ALA A 735 -7.67 -24.44 0.93
C ALA A 735 -7.76 -23.19 0.06
N TYR A 736 -8.95 -22.93 -0.48
CA TYR A 736 -9.21 -21.76 -1.30
C TYR A 736 -10.63 -21.25 -1.06
N ASP A 737 -10.82 -19.95 -1.13
CA ASP A 737 -12.13 -19.32 -1.25
C ASP A 737 -12.29 -18.84 -2.70
N VAL A 738 -13.32 -19.34 -3.38
CA VAL A 738 -13.59 -19.00 -4.78
C VAL A 738 -14.89 -18.22 -4.91
N ALA A 739 -14.85 -17.18 -5.73
CA ALA A 739 -16.01 -16.38 -6.09
C ALA A 739 -16.17 -16.36 -7.61
N CYS A 740 -17.40 -16.56 -8.06
CA CYS A 740 -17.82 -16.34 -9.44
C CYS A 740 -18.92 -15.29 -9.43
N VAL A 741 -18.57 -14.06 -9.79
CA VAL A 741 -19.50 -12.92 -9.82
C VAL A 741 -19.85 -12.56 -11.25
N ASN A 742 -20.99 -11.92 -11.46
CA ASN A 742 -21.45 -11.50 -12.81
C ASN A 742 -21.66 -12.65 -13.81
N GLY A 743 -21.82 -13.90 -13.33
CA GLY A 743 -22.16 -15.04 -14.17
C GLY A 743 -23.66 -15.12 -14.47
N PRO A 744 -24.08 -15.84 -15.53
CA PRO A 744 -25.49 -16.05 -15.86
C PRO A 744 -26.26 -16.84 -14.80
N ASN A 745 -25.54 -17.56 -13.93
CA ASN A 745 -26.10 -18.30 -12.80
C ASN A 745 -26.12 -17.49 -11.50
N GLY A 746 -25.88 -16.17 -11.56
CA GLY A 746 -25.79 -15.29 -10.39
C GLY A 746 -24.41 -15.29 -9.73
N ASN A 747 -24.35 -14.70 -8.53
CA ASN A 747 -23.14 -14.68 -7.71
C ASN A 747 -23.07 -15.99 -6.92
N ALA A 748 -22.12 -16.85 -7.29
CA ALA A 748 -21.86 -18.10 -6.60
C ALA A 748 -20.49 -18.02 -5.91
N VAL A 749 -20.42 -18.54 -4.69
CA VAL A 749 -19.18 -18.61 -3.91
C VAL A 749 -19.01 -20.03 -3.38
N ALA A 750 -17.76 -20.47 -3.24
CA ALA A 750 -17.47 -21.76 -2.65
C ALA A 750 -16.21 -21.72 -1.81
N SER A 751 -16.23 -22.42 -0.68
CA SER A 751 -15.04 -22.65 0.12
C SER A 751 -14.52 -24.06 -0.18
N LEU A 752 -13.26 -24.16 -0.61
CA LEU A 752 -12.63 -25.38 -1.09
C LEU A 752 -11.60 -25.89 -0.09
N TYR A 753 -11.52 -27.21 0.07
CA TYR A 753 -10.48 -27.87 0.86
C TYR A 753 -9.96 -29.11 0.12
N PHE A 754 -8.64 -29.20 -0.01
CA PHE A 754 -7.93 -30.24 -0.71
C PHE A 754 -7.12 -31.06 0.29
N ILE A 755 -7.20 -32.39 0.21
CA ILE A 755 -6.43 -33.31 1.06
C ILE A 755 -5.81 -34.40 0.18
N TYR A 756 -4.55 -34.73 0.43
CA TYR A 756 -3.89 -35.90 -0.13
C TYR A 756 -3.48 -36.89 0.97
N ASP A 757 -4.07 -38.09 0.98
CA ASP A 757 -3.81 -39.10 2.02
C ASP A 757 -2.69 -40.11 1.65
N GLY A 758 -2.00 -39.88 0.53
CA GLY A 758 -0.99 -40.78 -0.03
C GLY A 758 -1.53 -41.75 -1.09
N SER A 759 -2.85 -41.92 -1.19
CA SER A 759 -3.52 -42.76 -2.19
C SER A 759 -4.64 -42.05 -2.93
N ASP A 760 -5.38 -41.21 -2.20
CA ASP A 760 -6.54 -40.48 -2.67
C ASP A 760 -6.29 -38.97 -2.51
N PHE A 761 -6.59 -38.23 -3.58
CA PHE A 761 -6.73 -36.79 -3.57
C PHE A 761 -8.20 -36.45 -3.48
N MET A 762 -8.60 -35.78 -2.39
CA MET A 762 -9.97 -35.41 -2.09
C MET A 762 -10.12 -33.89 -2.18
N THR A 763 -11.04 -33.43 -3.01
CA THR A 763 -11.44 -32.02 -3.09
C THR A 763 -12.84 -31.86 -2.53
N TYR A 764 -12.95 -31.23 -1.36
CA TYR A 764 -14.22 -30.82 -0.77
C TYR A 764 -14.57 -29.41 -1.26
N ALA A 765 -15.79 -29.22 -1.73
CA ALA A 765 -16.33 -27.91 -2.10
C ALA A 765 -17.63 -27.65 -1.34
N PHE A 766 -17.65 -26.53 -0.62
CA PHE A 766 -18.80 -26.02 0.11
C PHE A 766 -19.36 -24.83 -0.65
N GLU A 767 -20.35 -25.08 -1.50
CA GLU A 767 -20.95 -24.10 -2.40
C GLU A 767 -22.17 -23.46 -1.75
N THR A 768 -22.28 -22.13 -1.84
CA THR A 768 -23.40 -21.38 -1.28
C THR A 768 -23.55 -19.99 -1.94
N THR A 769 -24.48 -19.19 -1.45
CA THR A 769 -24.66 -17.79 -1.88
C THR A 769 -23.69 -16.86 -1.15
N ILE A 770 -23.54 -15.63 -1.64
CA ILE A 770 -22.64 -14.65 -0.99
C ILE A 770 -23.06 -14.33 0.45
N ASP A 771 -24.36 -14.37 0.74
CA ASP A 771 -24.91 -14.04 2.07
C ASP A 771 -24.58 -15.12 3.11
N ASP A 772 -24.45 -16.37 2.66
CA ASP A 772 -24.20 -17.54 3.50
C ASP A 772 -22.72 -18.01 3.44
N PHE A 773 -21.83 -17.22 2.82
CA PHE A 773 -20.46 -17.65 2.56
C PHE A 773 -19.66 -17.95 3.83
N SER A 774 -19.95 -17.24 4.92
CA SER A 774 -19.37 -17.49 6.24
C SER A 774 -19.66 -18.90 6.76
N SER A 775 -20.84 -19.45 6.44
CA SER A 775 -21.19 -20.84 6.77
C SER A 775 -20.31 -21.82 6.00
N ALA A 776 -20.09 -21.61 4.70
CA ALA A 776 -19.21 -22.45 3.89
C ALA A 776 -17.76 -22.43 4.40
N MET A 777 -17.23 -21.25 4.74
CA MET A 777 -15.89 -21.12 5.35
C MET A 777 -15.80 -21.84 6.70
N SER A 778 -16.82 -21.73 7.56
CA SER A 778 -16.86 -22.44 8.84
C SER A 778 -16.85 -23.96 8.66
N LEU A 779 -17.60 -24.51 7.69
CA LEU A 779 -17.58 -25.95 7.40
C LEU A 779 -16.21 -26.41 6.89
N ARG A 780 -15.57 -25.62 6.02
CA ARG A 780 -14.21 -25.85 5.55
C ARG A 780 -13.22 -25.88 6.71
N ASP A 781 -13.26 -24.90 7.59
CA ASP A 781 -12.31 -24.77 8.70
C ASP A 781 -12.47 -25.88 9.73
N ARG A 782 -13.71 -26.33 9.96
CA ARG A 782 -13.98 -27.52 10.77
C ARG A 782 -13.38 -28.77 10.16
N LEU A 783 -13.47 -28.92 8.84
CA LEU A 783 -12.85 -30.03 8.12
C LEU A 783 -11.32 -29.95 8.17
N ALA A 784 -10.73 -28.76 8.05
CA ALA A 784 -9.29 -28.54 8.18
C ALA A 784 -8.76 -28.76 9.61
N GLY A 785 -9.59 -28.49 10.62
CA GLY A 785 -9.29 -28.74 12.04
C GLY A 785 -9.27 -30.22 12.42
N VAL A 786 -9.84 -31.08 11.57
CA VAL A 786 -9.75 -32.53 11.73
C VAL A 786 -8.32 -32.98 11.42
N ARG A 787 -7.53 -33.23 12.47
CA ARG A 787 -6.24 -33.90 12.30
C ARG A 787 -6.48 -35.30 11.70
N GLY A 788 -5.80 -35.56 10.57
CA GLY A 788 -5.82 -36.84 9.84
C GLY A 788 -5.41 -38.01 10.71
#